data_AF-A0A840ZN69-F1
#
_entry.id   AF-A0A840ZN69-F1
#
_cell.length_a   1.000
_cell.length_b   1.000
_cell.length_c   1.000
_cell.angle_alpha   90.00
_cell.angle_beta   90.00
_cell.angle_gamma   90.00
#
_symmetry.space_group_name_H-M   'P 1'
#
loop_
_entity.id
_entity.type
_entity.pdbx_description
1 polymer ?
#
loop_
_entity_poly.entity_id
_entity_poly.type
_entity_poly.pdbx_seq_one_letter_code
_entity_poly.pdbx_strand_id
1 'polypeptide(L)'
;MSFSQGDDRPLDCHWQTDLGILDRAGVYRSTRRGEDLAKASIIAGAVVERLGANRRISYSRRNDWYAAAPRYTGMAYSRRLVCGLIDSLEGTGKIWHAKAEPGAHLKKTPMQSAFWASDKLVELVGDMPIRHVGPKVPVVIRREDGSFLDIPDTERARRIVRETEAVNEALRSIRVGVDPEADPADLERGPYAWRARKVRPSGKVTWATVVPTDPMVVRIFSRERFDHNGRLYGWWQNLPKARRRELMINNELIIEPDFSALHPTLLYAMEGIALAHDPYVADLRRWSRSDGKLALNVAINAPTRRDAVEALLAKREEEADDGTPKWKHGRRQTGALIEALIERNRPIARHIGSDAGIRLMGVDSRMCLQVMKRCRKDGVSVLPVHDSFMVGRSNEGVVKAHMEAVLDQTRVELYSGLTRVSGVVVPTNESPCPGNPLAKPEDTLAPVVVPAPVLDTPVPGRIPGPGEDTSALTGLPCPGGITPARGLSCALADPPALVGIRGLETHTSSRSVASPSEPRTSPWDGRGLAVLPSSEPRTASPVLPVLAVPWAVSGCSPEPHTPATLNLVLDALEPILVSDTAWHDLDPLPCTMTLDGEVVMVAGGLRRPYAMQEMAAGRDPWAHLSPEARPVGWHVVPRVAAGYIQASSCEARTAPR
;
A
#
# COMPACT_ATOMS: atom_id res chain seq x y z
N MET A 1 -13.43 -24.10 -8.06
CA MET A 1 -12.62 -22.87 -7.86
C MET A 1 -11.55 -23.18 -6.82
N SER A 2 -10.31 -22.73 -7.02
CA SER A 2 -9.22 -22.88 -6.04
C SER A 2 -8.88 -21.51 -5.44
N PHE A 3 -9.25 -21.28 -4.18
CA PHE A 3 -8.96 -20.04 -3.46
C PHE A 3 -7.76 -20.23 -2.52
N SER A 4 -6.66 -19.54 -2.80
CA SER A 4 -5.58 -19.33 -1.83
C SER A 4 -6.10 -18.58 -0.60
N GLN A 5 -5.52 -18.84 0.58
CA GLN A 5 -5.91 -18.14 1.81
C GLN A 5 -4.93 -17.00 2.08
N GLY A 6 -5.47 -15.78 2.06
CA GLY A 6 -4.69 -14.53 2.05
C GLY A 6 -5.34 -13.48 1.13
N ASP A 7 -6.00 -13.92 0.06
CA ASP A 7 -6.69 -13.07 -0.92
C ASP A 7 -8.10 -12.64 -0.48
N ASP A 8 -8.55 -13.06 0.70
CA ASP A 8 -9.91 -12.79 1.19
C ASP A 8 -10.07 -11.34 1.66
N ARG A 9 -11.10 -10.62 1.19
CA ARG A 9 -11.45 -9.29 1.72
C ARG A 9 -11.86 -9.42 3.19
N PRO A 10 -11.21 -8.74 4.14
CA PRO A 10 -11.69 -8.74 5.53
C PRO A 10 -13.05 -8.05 5.63
N LEU A 11 -14.00 -8.67 6.34
CA LEU A 11 -15.36 -8.14 6.52
C LEU A 11 -15.35 -6.67 6.98
N ASP A 12 -16.22 -5.88 6.37
CA ASP A 12 -16.45 -4.48 6.68
C ASP A 12 -17.94 -4.14 6.68
N CYS A 13 -18.22 -2.86 6.92
CA CYS A 13 -19.53 -2.26 7.17
C CYS A 13 -19.79 -1.06 6.25
N HIS A 14 -19.04 -0.96 5.15
CA HIS A 14 -18.97 0.25 4.34
C HIS A 14 -20.01 0.30 3.20
N TRP A 15 -21.03 -0.56 3.26
CA TRP A 15 -22.01 -0.76 2.19
C TRP A 15 -23.43 -0.53 2.70
N GLN A 16 -24.23 0.18 1.93
CA GLN A 16 -25.66 0.38 2.16
C GLN A 16 -26.42 -0.09 0.92
N THR A 17 -27.55 -0.77 1.14
CA THR A 17 -28.53 -1.08 0.10
C THR A 17 -29.94 -1.00 0.70
N ASP A 18 -30.98 -1.21 -0.12
CA ASP A 18 -32.34 -1.19 0.38
C ASP A 18 -32.60 -2.30 1.41
N LEU A 19 -33.39 -2.00 2.44
CA LEU A 19 -33.66 -2.94 3.51
C LEU A 19 -34.53 -4.12 3.07
N GLY A 20 -35.29 -4.03 1.97
CA GLY A 20 -36.09 -5.12 1.40
C GLY A 20 -35.27 -6.33 0.93
N ILE A 21 -33.94 -6.19 0.79
CA ILE A 21 -33.07 -7.34 0.51
C ILE A 21 -33.17 -8.43 1.57
N LEU A 22 -33.49 -8.09 2.82
CA LEU A 22 -33.65 -9.08 3.88
C LEU A 22 -34.85 -9.97 3.62
N ASP A 23 -35.99 -9.39 3.22
CA ASP A 23 -37.21 -10.14 2.92
C ASP A 23 -37.01 -11.01 1.66
N ARG A 24 -36.42 -10.45 0.59
CA ARG A 24 -36.01 -11.20 -0.62
C ARG A 24 -35.05 -12.35 -0.27
N ALA A 25 -34.11 -12.14 0.64
CA ALA A 25 -33.16 -13.16 1.08
C ALA A 25 -33.75 -14.18 2.09
N GLY A 26 -35.01 -14.04 2.52
CA GLY A 26 -35.62 -14.88 3.56
C GLY A 26 -34.94 -14.72 4.93
N VAL A 27 -34.37 -13.54 5.20
CA VAL A 27 -33.64 -13.20 6.42
C VAL A 27 -34.56 -12.40 7.34
N TYR A 28 -34.86 -12.96 8.52
CA TYR A 28 -35.76 -12.33 9.49
C TYR A 28 -35.30 -10.92 9.92
N ARG A 29 -36.26 -10.00 9.95
CA ARG A 29 -36.14 -8.65 10.52
C ARG A 29 -35.78 -8.69 12.00
N SER A 30 -34.88 -7.82 12.44
CA SER A 30 -34.59 -7.58 13.86
C SER A 30 -35.48 -6.46 14.41
N THR A 31 -35.78 -6.50 15.70
CA THR A 31 -36.45 -5.39 16.42
C THR A 31 -35.64 -4.09 16.43
N ARG A 32 -34.34 -4.17 16.11
CA ARG A 32 -33.40 -3.05 16.05
C ARG A 32 -32.98 -2.78 14.60
N ARG A 33 -33.38 -1.63 14.04
CA ARG A 33 -33.03 -1.21 12.67
C ARG A 33 -31.52 -1.27 12.36
N GLY A 34 -30.65 -1.01 13.35
CA GLY A 34 -29.20 -1.11 13.19
C GLY A 34 -28.69 -2.52 12.89
N GLU A 35 -29.36 -3.56 13.42
CA GLU A 35 -29.04 -4.96 13.10
C GLU A 35 -29.44 -5.30 11.66
N ASP A 36 -30.58 -4.82 11.19
CA ASP A 36 -31.01 -5.02 9.80
C ASP A 36 -30.13 -4.28 8.79
N LEU A 37 -29.68 -3.06 9.12
CA LEU A 37 -28.69 -2.34 8.33
C LEU A 37 -27.35 -3.10 8.26
N ALA A 38 -26.91 -3.73 9.36
CA ALA A 38 -25.73 -4.58 9.34
C ALA A 38 -25.92 -5.83 8.47
N LYS A 39 -27.08 -6.51 8.54
CA LYS A 39 -27.38 -7.66 7.67
C LYS A 39 -27.38 -7.27 6.19
N ALA A 40 -28.01 -6.15 5.84
CA ALA A 40 -28.05 -5.64 4.48
C ALA A 40 -26.66 -5.23 3.97
N SER A 41 -25.82 -4.62 4.83
CA SER A 41 -24.43 -4.28 4.51
C SER A 41 -23.57 -5.52 4.23
N ILE A 42 -23.74 -6.61 4.99
CA ILE A 42 -23.04 -7.88 4.77
C ILE A 42 -23.43 -8.50 3.41
N ILE A 43 -24.73 -8.49 3.06
CA ILE A 43 -25.23 -8.99 1.77
C ILE A 43 -24.72 -8.12 0.61
N ALA A 44 -24.82 -6.80 0.72
CA ALA A 44 -24.35 -5.86 -0.29
C ALA A 44 -22.84 -6.00 -0.55
N GLY A 45 -22.02 -6.11 0.51
CA GLY A 45 -20.59 -6.36 0.39
C GLY A 45 -20.27 -7.69 -0.31
N ALA A 46 -21.04 -8.75 -0.04
CA ALA A 46 -20.87 -10.05 -0.67
C ALA A 46 -21.19 -10.04 -2.18
N VAL A 47 -22.23 -9.31 -2.60
CA VAL A 47 -22.57 -9.15 -4.02
C VAL A 47 -21.60 -8.20 -4.73
N VAL A 48 -21.15 -7.12 -4.09
CA VAL A 48 -20.07 -6.23 -4.58
C VAL A 48 -18.78 -7.01 -4.82
N GLU A 49 -18.38 -7.91 -3.92
CA GLU A 49 -17.21 -8.75 -4.15
C GLU A 49 -17.47 -9.77 -5.27
N ARG A 50 -18.61 -10.46 -5.30
CA ARG A 50 -18.95 -11.46 -6.35
C ARG A 50 -18.97 -10.86 -7.75
N LEU A 51 -19.59 -9.68 -7.93
CA LEU A 51 -19.66 -8.93 -9.19
C LEU A 51 -18.43 -8.04 -9.46
N GLY A 52 -17.50 -7.97 -8.52
CA GLY A 52 -16.31 -7.13 -8.59
C GLY A 52 -15.03 -7.96 -8.70
N ALA A 53 -14.35 -8.17 -7.57
CA ALA A 53 -13.08 -8.89 -7.54
C ALA A 53 -13.22 -10.43 -7.48
N ASN A 54 -14.43 -10.95 -7.36
CA ASN A 54 -14.80 -12.36 -7.16
C ASN A 54 -14.04 -13.04 -6.00
N ARG A 55 -13.73 -12.29 -4.93
CA ARG A 55 -13.04 -12.77 -3.74
C ARG A 55 -14.02 -13.28 -2.69
N ARG A 56 -13.52 -14.06 -1.74
CA ARG A 56 -14.25 -14.38 -0.50
C ARG A 56 -14.12 -13.24 0.51
N ILE A 57 -15.10 -13.12 1.39
CA ILE A 57 -15.09 -12.22 2.54
C ILE A 57 -14.72 -13.02 3.79
N SER A 58 -13.63 -12.66 4.46
CA SER A 58 -13.15 -13.31 5.68
C SER A 58 -13.71 -12.65 6.95
N TYR A 59 -14.12 -13.47 7.92
CA TYR A 59 -14.74 -13.04 9.17
C TYR A 59 -14.45 -14.04 10.31
N SER A 60 -14.54 -13.60 11.56
CA SER A 60 -14.32 -14.48 12.71
C SER A 60 -15.61 -15.09 13.24
N ARG A 61 -15.52 -16.28 13.85
CA ARG A 61 -16.63 -16.93 14.56
C ARG A 61 -16.47 -16.90 16.09
N ARG A 62 -15.42 -16.25 16.61
CA ARG A 62 -15.17 -16.03 18.06
C ARG A 62 -15.99 -14.85 18.59
N ASN A 63 -16.34 -14.83 19.88
CA ASN A 63 -17.04 -13.69 20.50
C ASN A 63 -16.11 -12.50 20.76
N ASP A 64 -14.95 -12.77 21.36
CA ASP A 64 -13.94 -11.77 21.73
C ASP A 64 -13.47 -10.90 20.55
N TRP A 65 -13.35 -11.48 19.35
CA TRP A 65 -13.04 -10.75 18.12
C TRP A 65 -13.99 -9.58 17.83
N TYR A 66 -15.26 -9.68 18.20
CA TYR A 66 -16.22 -8.56 18.02
C TYR A 66 -16.29 -7.63 19.23
N ALA A 67 -15.93 -8.12 20.42
CA ALA A 67 -15.87 -7.30 21.64
C ALA A 67 -14.59 -6.43 21.70
N ALA A 68 -13.50 -6.86 21.05
CA ALA A 68 -12.18 -6.24 21.10
C ALA A 68 -11.69 -5.68 19.75
N ALA A 69 -12.56 -5.51 18.74
CA ALA A 69 -12.19 -4.96 17.44
C ALA A 69 -12.78 -3.55 17.22
N PRO A 70 -11.93 -2.50 17.27
CA PRO A 70 -12.29 -1.10 17.00
C PRO A 70 -13.11 -0.87 15.72
N ARG A 71 -12.90 -1.72 14.70
CA ARG A 71 -13.65 -1.71 13.43
C ARG A 71 -15.17 -1.81 13.62
N TYR A 72 -15.63 -2.51 14.66
CA TYR A 72 -17.05 -2.75 14.94
C TYR A 72 -17.59 -1.94 16.13
N THR A 73 -16.74 -1.14 16.79
CA THR A 73 -17.13 -0.32 17.95
C THR A 73 -18.30 0.60 17.60
N GLY A 74 -19.39 0.51 18.37
CA GLY A 74 -20.60 1.30 18.14
C GLY A 74 -21.42 0.90 16.90
N MET A 75 -21.27 -0.34 16.41
CA MET A 75 -22.03 -0.93 15.30
C MET A 75 -22.80 -2.18 15.74
N ALA A 76 -23.79 -2.62 14.97
CA ALA A 76 -24.55 -3.84 15.26
C ALA A 76 -23.83 -5.15 14.85
N TYR A 77 -22.58 -5.07 14.39
CA TYR A 77 -21.76 -6.21 13.99
C TYR A 77 -21.31 -7.01 15.23
N SER A 78 -22.19 -7.90 15.71
CA SER A 78 -21.87 -8.86 16.77
C SER A 78 -21.63 -10.26 16.19
N ARG A 79 -20.87 -11.10 16.91
CA ARG A 79 -20.69 -12.52 16.58
C ARG A 79 -22.01 -13.22 16.31
N ARG A 80 -23.02 -12.98 17.16
CA ARG A 80 -24.36 -13.60 17.02
C ARG A 80 -25.03 -13.20 15.70
N LEU A 81 -25.00 -11.92 15.35
CA LEU A 81 -25.61 -11.42 14.12
C LEU A 81 -24.86 -11.94 12.89
N VAL A 82 -23.54 -11.80 12.85
CA VAL A 82 -22.73 -12.16 11.67
C VAL A 82 -22.75 -13.67 11.42
N CYS A 83 -22.50 -14.49 12.45
CA CYS A 83 -22.56 -15.95 12.28
C CYS A 83 -23.99 -16.43 11.95
N GLY A 84 -25.01 -15.90 12.64
CA GLY A 84 -26.40 -16.32 12.42
C GLY A 84 -26.92 -15.97 11.03
N LEU A 85 -26.55 -14.81 10.49
CA LEU A 85 -26.85 -14.43 9.11
C LEU A 85 -26.15 -15.35 8.11
N ILE A 86 -24.84 -15.56 8.27
CA ILE A 86 -24.03 -16.34 7.34
C ILE A 86 -24.51 -17.81 7.34
N ASP A 87 -24.73 -18.42 8.50
CA ASP A 87 -25.24 -19.80 8.59
C ASP A 87 -26.67 -19.93 8.01
N SER A 88 -27.50 -18.88 8.07
CA SER A 88 -28.84 -18.83 7.47
C SER A 88 -28.82 -18.66 5.95
N LEU A 89 -27.92 -17.83 5.42
CA LEU A 89 -27.72 -17.66 3.97
C LEU A 89 -27.10 -18.92 3.35
N GLU A 90 -26.18 -19.59 4.06
CA GLU A 90 -25.58 -20.87 3.67
C GLU A 90 -26.65 -21.98 3.63
N GLY A 91 -27.43 -22.12 4.71
CA GLY A 91 -28.53 -23.10 4.81
C GLY A 91 -29.66 -22.91 3.78
N THR A 92 -29.70 -21.75 3.10
CA THR A 92 -30.63 -21.48 1.99
C THR A 92 -29.93 -21.33 0.62
N GLY A 93 -28.65 -21.70 0.52
CA GLY A 93 -27.88 -21.73 -0.73
C GLY A 93 -27.58 -20.35 -1.36
N LYS A 94 -27.69 -19.27 -0.58
CA LYS A 94 -27.45 -17.88 -1.02
C LYS A 94 -25.98 -17.45 -0.90
N ILE A 95 -25.18 -18.20 -0.16
CA ILE A 95 -23.72 -18.04 -0.13
C ILE A 95 -23.06 -19.42 -0.18
N TRP A 96 -21.82 -19.45 -0.65
CA TRP A 96 -20.89 -20.54 -0.37
C TRP A 96 -20.00 -20.14 0.82
N HIS A 97 -19.59 -21.13 1.63
CA HIS A 97 -18.97 -20.89 2.93
C HIS A 97 -17.85 -21.89 3.21
N ALA A 98 -16.66 -21.38 3.52
CA ALA A 98 -15.53 -22.12 4.08
C ALA A 98 -15.43 -21.81 5.58
N LYS A 99 -15.94 -22.71 6.43
CA LYS A 99 -15.83 -22.63 7.88
C LYS A 99 -14.42 -23.01 8.33
N ALA A 100 -13.78 -22.16 9.12
CA ALA A 100 -12.50 -22.48 9.74
C ALA A 100 -12.68 -23.38 10.97
N GLU A 101 -11.76 -24.32 11.16
CA GLU A 101 -11.78 -25.25 12.29
C GLU A 101 -11.58 -24.53 13.65
N PRO A 102 -12.04 -25.13 14.76
CA PRO A 102 -11.64 -24.70 16.10
C PRO A 102 -10.11 -24.60 16.22
N GLY A 103 -9.61 -23.53 16.86
CA GLY A 103 -8.18 -23.29 17.00
C GLY A 103 -7.40 -22.93 15.72
N ALA A 104 -8.03 -22.89 14.53
CA ALA A 104 -7.31 -22.63 13.28
C ALA A 104 -6.66 -21.23 13.18
N HIS A 105 -7.09 -20.29 14.03
CA HIS A 105 -6.49 -18.96 14.20
C HIS A 105 -5.24 -18.96 15.10
N LEU A 106 -4.91 -20.08 15.76
CA LEU A 106 -3.68 -20.30 16.54
C LEU A 106 -2.60 -21.05 15.72
N LYS A 107 -2.94 -21.52 14.52
CA LYS A 107 -1.98 -22.14 13.60
C LYS A 107 -0.96 -21.10 13.12
N LYS A 108 0.25 -21.56 12.77
CA LYS A 108 1.35 -20.71 12.25
C LYS A 108 0.93 -19.77 11.12
N THR A 109 -0.05 -20.19 10.31
CA THR A 109 -0.81 -19.31 9.42
C THR A 109 -2.24 -19.20 9.96
N PRO A 110 -2.63 -18.09 10.63
CA PRO A 110 -3.94 -17.96 11.25
C PRO A 110 -5.09 -17.97 10.23
N MET A 111 -5.98 -18.95 10.34
CA MET A 111 -7.15 -19.09 9.47
C MET A 111 -8.40 -18.44 10.10
N GLN A 112 -9.19 -17.72 9.30
CA GLN A 112 -10.54 -17.27 9.64
C GLN A 112 -11.56 -17.95 8.70
N SER A 113 -12.85 -17.89 9.05
CA SER A 113 -13.91 -18.39 8.15
C SER A 113 -14.11 -17.41 7.00
N ALA A 114 -14.50 -17.89 5.82
CA ALA A 114 -14.70 -17.03 4.65
C ALA A 114 -15.91 -17.46 3.83
N PHE A 115 -16.65 -16.50 3.27
CA PHE A 115 -17.88 -16.75 2.50
C PHE A 115 -17.92 -15.89 1.23
N TRP A 116 -18.72 -16.29 0.23
CA TRP A 116 -18.91 -15.52 -1.00
C TRP A 116 -20.33 -15.72 -1.54
N ALA A 117 -20.92 -14.69 -2.15
CA ALA A 117 -22.30 -14.74 -2.65
C ALA A 117 -22.45 -15.79 -3.75
N SER A 118 -23.52 -16.57 -3.69
CA SER A 118 -23.95 -17.40 -4.82
C SER A 118 -24.74 -16.58 -5.82
N ASP A 119 -24.88 -17.10 -7.04
CA ASP A 119 -25.55 -16.38 -8.12
C ASP A 119 -27.03 -16.11 -7.78
N LYS A 120 -27.66 -16.99 -6.99
CA LYS A 120 -28.99 -16.76 -6.39
C LYS A 120 -29.07 -15.51 -5.50
N LEU A 121 -28.00 -15.13 -4.82
CA LEU A 121 -27.99 -13.91 -4.00
C LEU A 121 -27.73 -12.66 -4.85
N VAL A 122 -26.97 -12.81 -5.94
CA VAL A 122 -26.84 -11.76 -6.96
C VAL A 122 -28.19 -11.49 -7.63
N GLU A 123 -28.92 -12.53 -8.03
CA GLU A 123 -30.29 -12.46 -8.58
C GLU A 123 -31.28 -11.78 -7.62
N LEU A 124 -31.22 -12.09 -6.32
CA LEU A 124 -32.13 -11.52 -5.31
C LEU A 124 -31.83 -10.04 -5.00
N VAL A 125 -30.58 -9.59 -5.10
CA VAL A 125 -30.24 -8.16 -5.11
C VAL A 125 -30.74 -7.52 -6.40
N GLY A 126 -30.38 -8.10 -7.55
CA GLY A 126 -30.76 -7.62 -8.87
C GLY A 126 -30.30 -6.17 -9.09
N ASP A 127 -31.27 -5.29 -9.30
CA ASP A 127 -31.13 -3.85 -9.55
C ASP A 127 -31.05 -2.99 -8.28
N MET A 128 -31.17 -3.58 -7.08
CA MET A 128 -31.16 -2.83 -5.82
C MET A 128 -29.88 -1.97 -5.68
N PRO A 129 -30.01 -0.66 -5.42
CA PRO A 129 -28.86 0.23 -5.37
C PRO A 129 -27.94 -0.15 -4.22
N ILE A 130 -26.66 -0.40 -4.52
CA ILE A 130 -25.61 -0.57 -3.51
C ILE A 130 -24.73 0.68 -3.51
N ARG A 131 -24.68 1.40 -2.37
CA ARG A 131 -23.81 2.55 -2.17
C ARG A 131 -22.68 2.23 -1.19
N HIS A 132 -21.48 2.70 -1.51
CA HIS A 132 -20.39 2.76 -0.54
C HIS A 132 -20.58 3.97 0.38
N VAL A 133 -20.67 3.72 1.70
CA VAL A 133 -20.80 4.76 2.74
C VAL A 133 -19.52 4.98 3.54
N GLY A 134 -18.52 4.10 3.38
CA GLY A 134 -17.25 4.17 4.09
C GLY A 134 -17.33 3.78 5.58
N PRO A 135 -16.21 3.90 6.33
CA PRO A 135 -16.20 3.70 7.77
C PRO A 135 -16.84 4.90 8.49
N LYS A 136 -17.55 4.64 9.59
CA LYS A 136 -18.17 5.68 10.45
C LYS A 136 -17.17 6.75 10.93
N VAL A 137 -15.90 6.40 11.10
CA VAL A 137 -14.80 7.34 11.38
C VAL A 137 -13.66 7.04 10.39
N PRO A 138 -13.17 8.01 9.60
CA PRO A 138 -12.17 7.78 8.56
C PRO A 138 -10.72 7.69 9.09
N VAL A 139 -10.53 7.30 10.34
CA VAL A 139 -9.21 7.22 11.00
C VAL A 139 -9.03 5.82 11.59
N VAL A 140 -7.85 5.25 11.40
CA VAL A 140 -7.45 3.95 11.93
C VAL A 140 -6.12 4.11 12.65
N ILE A 141 -6.01 3.54 13.86
CA ILE A 141 -4.74 3.42 14.58
C ILE A 141 -4.40 1.93 14.67
N ARG A 142 -3.17 1.57 14.34
CA ARG A 142 -2.65 0.21 14.55
C ARG A 142 -1.66 0.17 15.70
N ARG A 143 -1.68 -0.95 16.43
CA ARG A 143 -0.65 -1.34 17.41
C ARG A 143 0.63 -1.78 16.70
N GLU A 144 1.66 -2.13 17.48
CA GLU A 144 2.93 -2.64 16.93
C GLU A 144 2.81 -4.06 16.33
N ASP A 145 1.92 -4.90 16.87
CA ASP A 145 1.56 -6.21 16.28
C ASP A 145 0.67 -6.09 15.02
N GLY A 146 0.32 -4.87 14.61
CA GLY A 146 -0.54 -4.58 13.46
C GLY A 146 -2.05 -4.68 13.73
N SER A 147 -2.47 -5.09 14.94
CA SER A 147 -3.89 -5.06 15.36
C SER A 147 -4.43 -3.63 15.47
N PHE A 148 -5.75 -3.47 15.61
CA PHE A 148 -6.37 -2.15 15.69
C PHE A 148 -6.47 -1.65 17.15
N LEU A 149 -6.31 -0.34 17.33
CA LEU A 149 -6.53 0.38 18.58
C LEU A 149 -7.76 1.31 18.43
N ASP A 150 -8.63 1.36 19.45
CA ASP A 150 -9.74 2.33 19.51
C ASP A 150 -9.18 3.75 19.57
N ILE A 151 -9.84 4.68 18.88
CA ILE A 151 -9.39 6.08 18.83
C ILE A 151 -9.51 6.68 20.24
N PRO A 152 -8.39 7.09 20.89
CA PRO A 152 -8.41 7.54 22.28
C PRO A 152 -9.10 8.89 22.38
N ASP A 153 -10.07 9.03 23.29
CA ASP A 153 -10.87 10.26 23.41
C ASP A 153 -10.05 11.42 23.98
N THR A 154 -9.38 12.13 23.07
CA THR A 154 -8.44 13.21 23.34
C THR A 154 -8.62 14.29 22.29
N GLU A 155 -8.41 15.55 22.63
CA GLU A 155 -8.62 16.63 21.66
C GLU A 155 -7.67 16.55 20.45
N ARG A 156 -6.48 15.95 20.63
CA ARG A 156 -5.58 15.61 19.51
C ARG A 156 -6.22 14.62 18.54
N ALA A 157 -6.83 13.54 19.05
CA ALA A 157 -7.51 12.54 18.22
C ALA A 157 -8.76 13.11 17.55
N ARG A 158 -9.60 13.84 18.30
CA ARG A 158 -10.80 14.53 17.77
C ARG A 158 -10.43 15.51 16.65
N ARG A 159 -9.35 16.29 16.82
CA ARG A 159 -8.83 17.17 15.77
C ARG A 159 -8.37 16.40 14.53
N ILE A 160 -7.69 15.27 14.69
CA ILE A 160 -7.24 14.41 13.58
C ILE A 160 -8.43 13.80 12.82
N VAL A 161 -9.49 13.41 13.53
CA VAL A 161 -10.76 12.96 12.93
C VAL A 161 -11.40 14.08 12.12
N ARG A 162 -11.65 15.26 12.72
CA ARG A 162 -12.24 16.43 12.03
C ARG A 162 -11.41 16.90 10.83
N GLU A 163 -10.08 16.83 10.92
CA GLU A 163 -9.16 17.14 9.81
C GLU A 163 -9.32 16.15 8.64
N THR A 164 -9.52 14.86 8.93
CA THR A 164 -9.71 13.81 7.92
C THR A 164 -11.13 13.83 7.33
N GLU A 165 -12.14 14.13 8.14
CA GLU A 165 -13.52 14.36 7.69
C GLU A 165 -13.60 15.58 6.76
N ALA A 166 -12.95 16.69 7.10
CA ALA A 166 -12.86 17.87 6.24
C ALA A 166 -12.06 17.64 4.94
N VAL A 167 -11.23 16.60 4.87
CA VAL A 167 -10.66 16.13 3.59
C VAL A 167 -11.73 15.37 2.80
N ASN A 168 -12.39 14.39 3.41
CA ASN A 168 -13.42 13.58 2.74
C ASN A 168 -14.60 14.42 2.24
N GLU A 169 -15.01 15.48 2.95
CA GLU A 169 -16.02 16.42 2.46
C GLU A 169 -15.59 17.08 1.15
N ALA A 170 -14.35 17.59 1.09
CA ALA A 170 -13.79 18.23 -0.10
C ALA A 170 -13.53 17.25 -1.26
N LEU A 171 -13.46 15.94 -1.00
CA LEU A 171 -13.35 14.92 -2.04
C LEU A 171 -14.70 14.60 -2.72
N ARG A 172 -15.85 14.90 -2.08
CA ARG A 172 -17.20 14.61 -2.63
C ARG A 172 -17.55 15.42 -3.89
N SER A 173 -16.92 16.57 -4.10
CA SER A 173 -17.09 17.36 -5.34
C SER A 173 -16.35 16.74 -6.53
N ILE A 174 -15.34 15.91 -6.29
CA ILE A 174 -14.51 15.33 -7.33
C ILE A 174 -15.29 14.27 -8.11
N ARG A 175 -15.22 14.33 -9.44
CA ARG A 175 -15.66 13.27 -10.35
C ARG A 175 -14.44 12.64 -10.98
N VAL A 176 -14.28 11.33 -10.79
CA VAL A 176 -13.19 10.55 -11.39
C VAL A 176 -13.71 9.89 -12.65
N GLY A 177 -13.29 10.43 -13.80
CA GLY A 177 -13.55 9.84 -15.11
C GLY A 177 -12.41 8.92 -15.55
N VAL A 178 -12.61 8.29 -16.69
CA VAL A 178 -11.56 7.64 -17.49
C VAL A 178 -11.55 8.36 -18.83
N ASP A 179 -10.37 8.63 -19.38
CA ASP A 179 -10.17 9.23 -20.70
C ASP A 179 -10.90 8.39 -21.77
N PRO A 180 -11.75 8.98 -22.63
CA PRO A 180 -12.34 8.29 -23.77
C PRO A 180 -11.32 7.61 -24.70
N GLU A 181 -10.10 8.14 -24.78
CA GLU A 181 -9.01 7.60 -25.60
C GLU A 181 -8.22 6.46 -24.90
N ALA A 182 -8.56 6.09 -23.66
CA ALA A 182 -7.92 4.99 -22.95
C ALA A 182 -8.42 3.63 -23.46
N ASP A 183 -7.49 2.74 -23.82
CA ASP A 183 -7.78 1.37 -24.27
C ASP A 183 -8.66 0.60 -23.26
N PRO A 184 -9.90 0.19 -23.63
CA PRO A 184 -10.78 -0.59 -22.77
C PRO A 184 -10.19 -1.95 -22.33
N ALA A 185 -9.23 -2.52 -23.07
CA ALA A 185 -8.53 -3.74 -22.70
C ALA A 185 -7.42 -3.50 -21.65
N ASP A 186 -7.02 -2.25 -21.42
CA ASP A 186 -6.08 -1.86 -20.36
C ASP A 186 -6.81 -1.50 -19.04
N LEU A 187 -8.10 -1.16 -19.08
CA LEU A 187 -8.93 -0.92 -17.89
C LEU A 187 -10.34 -1.51 -18.06
N GLU A 188 -10.48 -2.80 -17.75
CA GLU A 188 -11.80 -3.46 -17.73
C GLU A 188 -12.68 -2.84 -16.63
N ARG A 189 -13.87 -2.34 -16.99
CA ARG A 189 -14.80 -1.70 -16.07
C ARG A 189 -16.04 -2.57 -15.81
N GLY A 190 -16.01 -3.36 -14.75
CA GLY A 190 -17.19 -4.06 -14.21
C GLY A 190 -18.09 -3.14 -13.37
N PRO A 191 -19.28 -3.61 -12.95
CA PRO A 191 -20.28 -2.79 -12.26
C PRO A 191 -19.83 -2.29 -10.88
N TYR A 192 -18.99 -3.06 -10.19
CA TYR A 192 -18.51 -2.75 -8.83
C TYR A 192 -16.98 -2.83 -8.68
N ALA A 193 -16.24 -3.23 -9.71
CA ALA A 193 -14.78 -3.22 -9.69
C ALA A 193 -14.21 -2.95 -11.08
N TRP A 194 -13.04 -2.31 -11.11
CA TRP A 194 -12.23 -2.20 -12.32
C TRP A 194 -11.01 -3.11 -12.20
N ARG A 195 -10.69 -3.85 -13.27
CA ARG A 195 -9.44 -4.61 -13.39
C ARG A 195 -8.49 -3.79 -14.27
N ALA A 196 -7.43 -3.28 -13.65
CA ALA A 196 -6.47 -2.39 -14.27
C ALA A 196 -5.23 -3.17 -14.70
N ARG A 197 -4.94 -3.20 -16.00
CA ARG A 197 -3.84 -3.97 -16.60
C ARG A 197 -2.50 -3.35 -16.24
N LYS A 198 -1.60 -4.15 -15.67
CA LYS A 198 -0.20 -3.82 -15.41
C LYS A 198 0.69 -4.73 -16.27
N VAL A 199 1.18 -4.18 -17.37
CA VAL A 199 2.28 -4.77 -18.13
C VAL A 199 3.59 -4.56 -17.36
N ARG A 200 4.31 -5.65 -17.09
CA ARG A 200 5.70 -5.64 -16.64
C ARG A 200 6.61 -5.52 -17.87
N PRO A 201 7.71 -4.72 -17.86
CA PRO A 201 8.75 -4.76 -18.90
C PRO A 201 9.30 -6.13 -19.32
N SER A 202 9.08 -7.22 -18.57
CA SER A 202 9.27 -8.61 -19.06
C SER A 202 8.20 -9.12 -20.03
N GLY A 203 7.23 -8.29 -20.41
CA GLY A 203 6.00 -8.69 -21.10
C GLY A 203 4.93 -9.32 -20.18
N LYS A 204 5.28 -9.72 -18.95
CA LYS A 204 4.39 -10.44 -18.02
C LYS A 204 3.19 -9.58 -17.60
N VAL A 205 2.02 -9.84 -18.18
CA VAL A 205 0.78 -9.14 -17.83
C VAL A 205 0.32 -9.56 -16.43
N THR A 206 0.02 -8.56 -15.60
CA THR A 206 -0.59 -8.72 -14.27
C THR A 206 -1.77 -7.75 -14.16
N TRP A 207 -2.67 -7.97 -13.19
CA TRP A 207 -3.88 -7.16 -13.02
C TRP A 207 -4.00 -6.67 -11.59
N ALA A 208 -4.38 -5.40 -11.42
CA ALA A 208 -4.74 -4.81 -10.13
C ALA A 208 -6.26 -4.56 -10.11
N THR A 209 -6.97 -5.18 -9.18
CA THR A 209 -8.42 -4.97 -9.04
C THR A 209 -8.71 -3.90 -8.00
N VAL A 210 -9.46 -2.87 -8.38
CA VAL A 210 -9.93 -1.81 -7.48
C VAL A 210 -11.45 -1.78 -7.43
N VAL A 211 -12.01 -1.36 -6.30
CA VAL A 211 -13.45 -1.13 -6.12
C VAL A 211 -13.63 0.41 -6.14
N PRO A 212 -14.01 1.00 -7.30
CA PRO A 212 -14.16 2.44 -7.43
C PRO A 212 -15.43 2.91 -6.69
N THR A 213 -15.30 3.99 -5.93
CA THR A 213 -16.37 4.56 -5.10
C THR A 213 -16.27 6.09 -5.07
N ASP A 214 -17.30 6.76 -4.54
CA ASP A 214 -17.24 8.20 -4.21
C ASP A 214 -15.87 8.52 -3.55
N PRO A 215 -15.06 9.47 -4.09
CA PRO A 215 -13.70 9.67 -3.62
C PRO A 215 -13.62 9.95 -2.10
N MET A 216 -12.89 9.09 -1.40
CA MET A 216 -12.76 9.09 0.05
C MET A 216 -11.41 8.50 0.45
N VAL A 217 -10.80 9.05 1.50
CA VAL A 217 -9.59 8.51 2.13
C VAL A 217 -9.85 8.02 3.56
N VAL A 218 -9.08 7.02 3.98
CA VAL A 218 -8.90 6.62 5.37
C VAL A 218 -7.47 6.97 5.80
N ARG A 219 -7.31 7.57 6.97
CA ARG A 219 -6.01 7.93 7.54
C ARG A 219 -5.52 6.83 8.49
N ILE A 220 -4.33 6.26 8.25
CA ILE A 220 -3.83 5.11 9.03
C ILE A 220 -2.57 5.46 9.80
N PHE A 221 -2.62 5.44 11.12
CA PHE A 221 -1.47 5.57 12.03
C PHE A 221 -0.95 4.20 12.47
N SER A 222 0.33 4.14 12.84
CA SER A 222 1.04 2.91 13.23
C SER A 222 1.63 3.02 14.64
N ARG A 223 1.90 1.86 15.28
CA ARG A 223 2.51 1.74 16.62
C ARG A 223 1.89 2.69 17.67
N GLU A 224 0.57 2.80 17.67
CA GLU A 224 -0.24 3.58 18.62
C GLU A 224 0.07 5.09 18.63
N ARG A 225 0.77 5.60 17.62
CA ARG A 225 1.38 6.93 17.63
C ARG A 225 0.92 7.84 16.48
N PHE A 226 0.41 9.02 16.85
CA PHE A 226 -0.01 10.08 15.93
C PHE A 226 1.15 10.83 15.22
N ASP A 227 2.39 10.35 15.33
CA ASP A 227 3.57 10.81 14.59
C ASP A 227 4.24 9.67 13.78
N HIS A 228 3.61 8.48 13.73
CA HIS A 228 4.05 7.30 12.99
C HIS A 228 3.01 6.94 11.91
N ASN A 229 3.46 6.86 10.66
CA ASN A 229 2.58 6.81 9.48
C ASN A 229 1.59 7.99 9.44
N GLY A 230 0.29 7.77 9.51
CA GLY A 230 -0.74 8.80 9.33
C GLY A 230 -1.03 9.15 7.87
N ARG A 231 -0.52 8.40 6.89
CA ARG A 231 -0.81 8.61 5.46
C ARG A 231 -2.30 8.43 5.17
N LEU A 232 -2.75 9.10 4.10
CA LEU A 232 -4.10 8.99 3.55
C LEU A 232 -4.14 7.87 2.49
N TYR A 233 -5.14 7.01 2.55
CA TYR A 233 -5.32 5.86 1.66
C TYR A 233 -6.69 5.90 0.98
N GLY A 234 -6.72 5.91 -0.36
CA GLY A 234 -7.93 5.91 -1.20
C GLY A 234 -7.82 4.93 -2.37
N TRP A 235 -8.94 4.56 -2.99
CA TRP A 235 -8.99 3.41 -3.92
C TRP A 235 -8.07 3.59 -5.16
N TRP A 236 -7.97 4.81 -5.69
CA TRP A 236 -7.16 5.18 -6.86
C TRP A 236 -5.65 4.92 -6.67
N GLN A 237 -5.15 4.91 -5.43
CA GLN A 237 -3.74 4.65 -5.14
C GLN A 237 -3.31 3.22 -5.53
N ASN A 238 -4.27 2.28 -5.56
CA ASN A 238 -4.03 0.89 -5.91
C ASN A 238 -3.98 0.65 -7.44
N LEU A 239 -4.31 1.65 -8.25
CA LEU A 239 -4.14 1.57 -9.70
C LEU A 239 -2.65 1.68 -10.10
N PRO A 240 -2.19 0.91 -11.10
CA PRO A 240 -0.85 1.06 -11.67
C PRO A 240 -0.60 2.48 -12.20
N LYS A 241 0.65 2.98 -12.13
CA LYS A 241 0.98 4.36 -12.52
C LYS A 241 0.72 4.69 -14.00
N ALA A 242 0.66 3.69 -14.89
CA ALA A 242 0.13 3.86 -16.25
C ALA A 242 -1.38 4.17 -16.18
N ARG A 243 -2.16 3.21 -15.68
CA ARG A 243 -3.63 3.27 -15.51
C ARG A 243 -4.16 4.46 -14.71
N ARG A 244 -3.34 5.09 -13.85
CA ARG A 244 -3.71 6.36 -13.21
C ARG A 244 -3.72 7.55 -14.17
N ARG A 245 -2.81 7.60 -15.14
CA ARG A 245 -2.69 8.71 -16.12
C ARG A 245 -3.86 8.77 -17.10
N GLU A 246 -4.53 7.63 -17.31
CA GLU A 246 -5.77 7.48 -18.08
C GLU A 246 -7.01 7.94 -17.31
N LEU A 247 -6.87 8.40 -16.06
CA LEU A 247 -7.99 8.98 -15.32
C LEU A 247 -8.16 10.47 -15.62
N MET A 248 -9.38 10.93 -15.39
CA MET A 248 -9.76 12.34 -15.44
C MET A 248 -10.24 12.80 -14.06
N ILE A 249 -9.94 14.04 -13.67
CA ILE A 249 -10.55 14.73 -12.53
C ILE A 249 -11.43 15.84 -13.09
N ASN A 250 -12.73 15.79 -12.81
CA ASN A 250 -13.72 16.79 -13.23
C ASN A 250 -13.69 17.05 -14.76
N ASN A 251 -13.59 15.97 -15.54
CA ASN A 251 -13.46 15.95 -17.01
C ASN A 251 -12.15 16.54 -17.57
N GLU A 252 -11.12 16.78 -16.74
CA GLU A 252 -9.77 17.10 -17.18
C GLU A 252 -8.81 15.91 -16.98
N LEU A 253 -8.01 15.59 -18.00
CA LEU A 253 -6.95 14.59 -17.93
C LEU A 253 -5.95 14.87 -16.79
N ILE A 254 -5.65 13.86 -15.99
CA ILE A 254 -4.78 14.06 -14.83
C ILE A 254 -3.29 14.16 -15.18
N ILE A 255 -2.56 14.74 -14.24
CA ILE A 255 -1.12 14.66 -14.05
C ILE A 255 -0.84 14.22 -12.61
N GLU A 256 0.38 13.77 -12.33
CA GLU A 256 0.79 13.31 -10.99
C GLU A 256 2.14 13.94 -10.56
N PRO A 257 2.18 15.25 -10.23
CA PRO A 257 3.32 15.88 -9.56
C PRO A 257 3.67 15.18 -8.24
N ASP A 258 4.98 15.03 -7.98
CA ASP A 258 5.58 14.14 -6.98
C ASP A 258 6.80 14.83 -6.33
N PHE A 259 7.06 14.58 -5.04
CA PHE A 259 8.20 15.20 -4.33
C PHE A 259 9.52 14.49 -4.66
N SER A 260 10.50 15.25 -5.18
CA SER A 260 11.82 14.70 -5.46
C SER A 260 12.56 14.28 -4.18
N ALA A 261 12.84 12.98 -4.07
CA ALA A 261 13.62 12.35 -2.99
C ALA A 261 13.17 12.75 -1.56
N LEU A 262 11.87 12.85 -1.31
CA LEU A 262 11.30 13.45 -0.10
C LEU A 262 11.92 12.96 1.22
N HIS A 263 12.02 11.65 1.43
CA HIS A 263 12.54 11.09 2.69
C HIS A 263 14.00 11.52 2.97
N PRO A 264 14.97 11.34 2.04
CA PRO A 264 16.28 11.98 2.15
C PRO A 264 16.23 13.51 2.36
N THR A 265 15.44 14.26 1.59
CA THR A 265 15.34 15.73 1.72
C THR A 265 14.90 16.16 3.13
N LEU A 266 13.93 15.46 3.72
CA LEU A 266 13.46 15.71 5.08
C LEU A 266 14.50 15.32 6.14
N LEU A 267 15.24 14.23 5.95
CA LEU A 267 16.35 13.86 6.84
C LEU A 267 17.47 14.92 6.81
N TYR A 268 17.84 15.42 5.64
CA TYR A 268 18.82 16.51 5.52
C TYR A 268 18.35 17.79 6.23
N ALA A 269 17.04 18.12 6.14
CA ALA A 269 16.46 19.22 6.89
C ALA A 269 16.49 19.00 8.42
N MET A 270 16.38 17.76 8.91
CA MET A 270 16.60 17.39 10.32
C MET A 270 18.07 17.47 10.77
N GLU A 271 19.01 17.69 9.84
CA GLU A 271 20.40 18.05 10.14
C GLU A 271 20.67 19.56 9.94
N GLY A 272 19.66 20.35 9.56
CA GLY A 272 19.81 21.76 9.21
C GLY A 272 20.52 22.02 7.87
N ILE A 273 20.59 21.01 6.99
CA ILE A 273 21.37 21.05 5.74
C ILE A 273 20.41 20.95 4.54
N ALA A 274 20.70 21.70 3.47
CA ALA A 274 20.00 21.53 2.20
C ALA A 274 20.57 20.33 1.41
N LEU A 275 19.71 19.44 0.92
CA LEU A 275 20.13 18.35 0.04
C LEU A 275 20.49 18.90 -1.36
N ALA A 276 21.77 19.15 -1.58
CA ALA A 276 22.31 19.76 -2.80
C ALA A 276 22.79 18.73 -3.87
N HIS A 277 22.47 17.45 -3.72
CA HIS A 277 22.95 16.39 -4.60
C HIS A 277 21.98 15.20 -4.66
N ASP A 278 22.14 14.29 -5.63
CA ASP A 278 21.32 13.07 -5.68
C ASP A 278 21.75 12.05 -4.60
N PRO A 279 20.89 11.73 -3.62
CA PRO A 279 21.22 10.89 -2.47
C PRO A 279 21.30 9.39 -2.84
N TYR A 280 20.71 9.00 -3.97
CA TYR A 280 20.63 7.62 -4.43
C TYR A 280 21.83 7.21 -5.28
N VAL A 281 22.72 8.16 -5.62
CA VAL A 281 23.92 7.93 -6.41
C VAL A 281 25.13 7.76 -5.49
N ALA A 282 25.51 6.52 -5.19
CA ALA A 282 26.72 6.20 -4.44
C ALA A 282 27.98 6.22 -5.32
N ASP A 283 28.05 5.34 -6.33
CA ASP A 283 29.09 5.31 -7.37
C ASP A 283 28.48 4.71 -8.65
N LEU A 284 28.27 5.52 -9.69
CA LEU A 284 27.67 5.06 -10.96
C LEU A 284 28.56 4.06 -11.72
N ARG A 285 29.86 3.96 -11.40
CA ARG A 285 30.77 2.96 -12.01
C ARG A 285 30.56 1.56 -11.45
N ARG A 286 29.83 1.43 -10.32
CA ARG A 286 29.58 0.16 -9.61
C ARG A 286 28.11 -0.16 -9.43
N TRP A 287 27.26 0.85 -9.27
CA TRP A 287 25.90 0.73 -8.79
C TRP A 287 24.94 1.58 -9.63
N SER A 288 23.80 1.02 -10.06
CA SER A 288 22.79 1.85 -10.73
C SER A 288 22.07 2.74 -9.70
N ARG A 289 21.60 3.91 -10.15
CA ARG A 289 20.76 4.79 -9.32
C ARG A 289 19.48 4.09 -8.82
N SER A 290 18.96 3.13 -9.57
CA SER A 290 17.82 2.30 -9.15
C SER A 290 18.17 1.36 -7.99
N ASP A 291 19.34 0.70 -8.04
CA ASP A 291 19.85 -0.11 -6.93
C ASP A 291 20.03 0.76 -5.67
N GLY A 292 20.66 1.94 -5.83
CA GLY A 292 20.89 2.89 -4.75
C GLY A 292 19.60 3.47 -4.17
N LYS A 293 18.57 3.75 -4.99
CA LYS A 293 17.26 4.21 -4.52
C LYS A 293 16.53 3.13 -3.72
N LEU A 294 16.57 1.88 -4.16
CA LEU A 294 15.99 0.78 -3.41
C LEU A 294 16.74 0.53 -2.09
N ALA A 295 18.07 0.50 -2.12
CA ALA A 295 18.88 0.27 -0.93
C ALA A 295 18.75 1.38 0.11
N LEU A 296 18.83 2.67 -0.26
CA LEU A 296 18.69 3.77 0.70
C LEU A 296 17.28 3.81 1.31
N ASN A 297 16.24 3.64 0.50
CA ASN A 297 14.86 3.63 1.01
C ASN A 297 14.60 2.42 1.93
N VAL A 298 15.16 1.24 1.66
CA VAL A 298 15.08 0.09 2.59
C VAL A 298 15.86 0.38 3.87
N ALA A 299 17.09 0.90 3.77
CA ALA A 299 17.92 1.18 4.94
C ALA A 299 17.36 2.27 5.86
N ILE A 300 16.66 3.28 5.33
CA ILE A 300 15.93 4.29 6.13
C ILE A 300 14.74 3.67 6.91
N ASN A 301 14.14 2.59 6.41
CA ASN A 301 13.03 1.87 7.06
C ASN A 301 13.50 0.70 7.95
N ALA A 302 14.75 0.26 7.85
CA ALA A 302 15.25 -0.88 8.62
C ALA A 302 15.63 -0.47 10.06
N PRO A 303 15.36 -1.30 11.09
CA PRO A 303 15.77 -1.04 12.48
C PRO A 303 17.28 -0.96 12.66
N THR A 304 18.05 -1.75 11.91
CA THR A 304 19.51 -1.68 11.85
C THR A 304 20.03 -1.81 10.41
N ARG A 305 21.31 -1.47 10.20
CA ARG A 305 22.01 -1.71 8.91
C ARG A 305 22.06 -3.20 8.53
N ARG A 306 22.06 -4.11 9.51
CA ARG A 306 22.02 -5.55 9.25
C ARG A 306 20.67 -5.94 8.67
N ASP A 307 19.58 -5.47 9.27
CA ASP A 307 18.23 -5.74 8.79
C ASP A 307 17.99 -5.15 7.40
N ALA A 308 18.63 -4.02 7.07
CA ALA A 308 18.63 -3.46 5.72
C ALA A 308 19.27 -4.41 4.70
N VAL A 309 20.38 -5.07 5.04
CA VAL A 309 21.00 -6.11 4.20
C VAL A 309 20.07 -7.31 4.07
N GLU A 310 19.50 -7.84 5.16
CA GLU A 310 18.59 -9.00 5.07
C GLU A 310 17.32 -8.68 4.25
N ALA A 311 16.73 -7.49 4.44
CA ALA A 311 15.53 -7.05 3.71
C ALA A 311 15.77 -6.84 2.21
N LEU A 312 17.00 -6.50 1.79
CA LEU A 312 17.40 -6.48 0.39
C LEU A 312 17.69 -7.90 -0.13
N LEU A 313 18.28 -8.78 0.69
CA LEU A 313 18.52 -10.17 0.29
C LEU A 313 17.23 -10.99 0.12
N ALA A 314 16.21 -10.74 0.95
CA ALA A 314 14.86 -11.29 0.74
C ALA A 314 14.25 -10.83 -0.60
N LYS A 315 14.58 -9.61 -1.07
CA LYS A 315 14.13 -9.08 -2.37
C LYS A 315 14.79 -9.73 -3.58
N ARG A 316 15.70 -10.68 -3.38
CA ARG A 316 16.19 -11.56 -4.45
C ARG A 316 15.14 -12.62 -4.86
N GLU A 317 14.15 -12.87 -4.01
CA GLU A 317 13.02 -13.78 -4.28
C GLU A 317 11.78 -13.06 -4.83
N GLU A 318 11.75 -11.72 -4.78
CA GLU A 318 10.71 -10.89 -5.39
C GLU A 318 11.05 -10.63 -6.88
N GLU A 319 10.12 -10.92 -7.79
CA GLU A 319 10.23 -10.46 -9.20
C GLU A 319 10.11 -8.94 -9.31
N ALA A 320 11.08 -8.32 -9.97
CA ALA A 320 11.01 -6.95 -10.46
C ALA A 320 9.97 -6.79 -11.57
N ASP A 321 9.71 -5.54 -11.96
CA ASP A 321 8.85 -5.26 -13.11
C ASP A 321 9.51 -5.65 -14.46
N ASP A 322 10.83 -5.81 -14.55
CA ASP A 322 11.49 -6.42 -15.73
C ASP A 322 11.63 -7.95 -15.65
N GLY A 323 10.97 -8.61 -14.68
CA GLY A 323 11.03 -10.05 -14.46
C GLY A 323 12.36 -10.56 -13.87
N THR A 324 13.38 -9.70 -13.72
CA THR A 324 14.61 -10.06 -13.02
C THR A 324 14.39 -10.06 -11.49
N PRO A 325 15.33 -10.59 -10.68
CA PRO A 325 15.29 -10.40 -9.23
C PRO A 325 15.31 -8.91 -8.84
N LYS A 326 14.29 -8.48 -8.09
CA LYS A 326 14.12 -7.10 -7.58
C LYS A 326 15.30 -6.62 -6.73
N TRP A 327 16.06 -7.56 -6.18
CA TRP A 327 17.45 -7.35 -5.82
C TRP A 327 18.34 -8.36 -6.54
N LYS A 328 19.36 -7.88 -7.25
CA LYS A 328 20.33 -8.73 -7.97
C LYS A 328 21.61 -9.01 -7.17
N HIS A 329 22.00 -8.08 -6.29
CA HIS A 329 23.29 -8.08 -5.60
C HIS A 329 23.38 -9.13 -4.48
N GLY A 330 24.56 -9.73 -4.31
CA GLY A 330 24.86 -10.65 -3.21
C GLY A 330 25.15 -9.93 -1.88
N ARG A 331 25.27 -10.69 -0.77
CA ARG A 331 25.44 -10.13 0.60
C ARG A 331 26.59 -9.13 0.73
N ARG A 332 27.77 -9.46 0.20
CA ARG A 332 28.96 -8.58 0.24
C ARG A 332 28.75 -7.29 -0.56
N GLN A 333 28.19 -7.39 -1.77
CA GLN A 333 27.86 -6.23 -2.61
C GLN A 333 26.80 -5.33 -1.96
N THR A 334 25.78 -5.94 -1.36
CA THR A 334 24.68 -5.25 -0.66
C THR A 334 25.20 -4.42 0.51
N GLY A 335 26.08 -4.99 1.34
CA GLY A 335 26.74 -4.27 2.43
C GLY A 335 27.65 -3.14 1.91
N ALA A 336 28.45 -3.39 0.86
CA ALA A 336 29.32 -2.38 0.26
C ALA A 336 28.54 -1.19 -0.35
N LEU A 337 27.38 -1.44 -0.96
CA LEU A 337 26.47 -0.40 -1.45
C LEU A 337 25.81 0.37 -0.29
N ILE A 338 25.40 -0.29 0.80
CA ILE A 338 24.85 0.40 1.97
C ILE A 338 25.90 1.34 2.60
N GLU A 339 27.14 0.90 2.82
CA GLU A 339 28.17 1.77 3.38
C GLU A 339 28.61 2.88 2.40
N ALA A 340 28.62 2.62 1.08
CA ALA A 340 28.84 3.67 0.09
C ALA A 340 27.69 4.71 0.03
N LEU A 341 26.45 4.28 0.26
CA LEU A 341 25.30 5.20 0.42
C LEU A 341 25.39 5.98 1.74
N ILE A 342 25.93 5.38 2.81
CA ILE A 342 26.13 6.06 4.10
C ILE A 342 27.20 7.14 3.98
N GLU A 343 28.33 6.88 3.32
CA GLU A 343 29.35 7.92 3.08
C GLU A 343 28.85 9.00 2.11
N ARG A 344 28.14 8.62 1.05
CA ARG A 344 27.46 9.58 0.16
C ARG A 344 26.52 10.51 0.94
N ASN A 345 25.78 9.94 1.89
CA ASN A 345 24.77 10.62 2.69
C ASN A 345 25.27 10.94 4.12
N ARG A 346 26.58 11.19 4.30
CA ARG A 346 27.25 11.26 5.62
C ARG A 346 26.52 12.09 6.68
N PRO A 347 25.93 13.27 6.39
CA PRO A 347 25.19 14.04 7.40
C PRO A 347 24.01 13.28 8.00
N ILE A 348 23.27 12.52 7.21
CA ILE A 348 22.09 11.76 7.66
C ILE A 348 22.43 10.30 8.05
N ALA A 349 23.71 9.94 8.14
CA ALA A 349 24.17 8.57 8.41
C ALA A 349 23.57 7.97 9.70
N ARG A 350 23.24 8.80 10.71
CA ARG A 350 22.59 8.39 11.96
C ARG A 350 21.14 7.91 11.80
N HIS A 351 20.50 8.24 10.68
CA HIS A 351 19.13 7.81 10.36
C HIS A 351 19.07 6.55 9.49
N ILE A 352 20.21 6.12 8.92
CA ILE A 352 20.30 4.95 8.04
C ILE A 352 20.52 3.69 8.89
N GLY A 353 19.52 2.81 8.90
CA GLY A 353 19.44 1.69 9.85
C GLY A 353 19.00 2.15 11.25
N SER A 354 17.89 2.90 11.32
CA SER A 354 17.31 3.45 12.57
C SER A 354 15.77 3.49 12.60
N ASP A 355 15.12 2.81 11.63
CA ASP A 355 13.66 2.84 11.45
C ASP A 355 13.10 4.29 11.37
N ALA A 356 13.83 5.20 10.72
CA ALA A 356 13.39 6.59 10.54
C ALA A 356 12.18 6.72 9.59
N GLY A 357 12.04 5.81 8.63
CA GLY A 357 11.01 5.84 7.59
C GLY A 357 9.57 5.98 8.12
N ILE A 358 9.22 5.31 9.22
CA ILE A 358 7.87 5.39 9.80
C ILE A 358 7.56 6.76 10.41
N ARG A 359 8.58 7.48 10.92
CA ARG A 359 8.49 8.86 11.42
C ARG A 359 8.47 9.88 10.28
N LEU A 360 9.22 9.61 9.20
CA LEU A 360 9.17 10.39 7.95
C LEU A 360 7.79 10.31 7.29
N MET A 361 7.10 9.16 7.33
CA MET A 361 5.69 9.07 6.95
C MET A 361 4.78 9.95 7.81
N GLY A 362 5.11 10.09 9.09
CA GLY A 362 4.49 11.08 9.99
C GLY A 362 4.63 12.52 9.51
N VAL A 363 5.73 12.86 8.82
CA VAL A 363 5.97 14.18 8.21
C VAL A 363 5.26 14.29 6.85
N ASP A 364 5.39 13.31 5.96
CA ASP A 364 4.75 13.36 4.63
C ASP A 364 3.22 13.40 4.71
N SER A 365 2.62 12.73 5.70
CA SER A 365 1.20 12.88 6.08
C SER A 365 0.80 14.34 6.30
N ARG A 366 1.61 15.11 7.05
CA ARG A 366 1.30 16.51 7.37
C ARG A 366 1.51 17.41 6.16
N MET A 367 2.55 17.18 5.37
CA MET A 367 2.79 17.88 4.11
C MET A 367 1.64 17.66 3.12
N CYS A 368 1.23 16.40 2.95
CA CYS A 368 0.09 16.00 2.11
C CYS A 368 -1.17 16.79 2.47
N LEU A 369 -1.51 16.85 3.77
CA LEU A 369 -2.65 17.62 4.27
C LEU A 369 -2.50 19.14 4.13
N GLN A 370 -1.30 19.69 4.29
CA GLN A 370 -1.06 21.12 4.06
C GLN A 370 -1.22 21.48 2.57
N VAL A 371 -0.71 20.67 1.64
CA VAL A 371 -0.92 20.86 0.19
C VAL A 371 -2.41 20.75 -0.14
N MET A 372 -3.10 19.69 0.29
CA MET A 372 -4.55 19.54 0.07
C MET A 372 -5.37 20.70 0.65
N LYS A 373 -4.98 21.25 1.80
CA LYS A 373 -5.61 22.42 2.41
C LYS A 373 -5.40 23.70 1.57
N ARG A 374 -4.19 23.89 1.02
CA ARG A 374 -3.88 25.02 0.12
C ARG A 374 -4.65 24.90 -1.19
N CYS A 375 -4.59 23.75 -1.87
CA CYS A 375 -5.37 23.46 -3.08
C CYS A 375 -6.87 23.73 -2.88
N ARG A 376 -7.46 23.25 -1.77
CA ARG A 376 -8.88 23.50 -1.44
C ARG A 376 -9.22 24.97 -1.25
N LYS A 377 -8.32 25.77 -0.65
CA LYS A 377 -8.52 27.21 -0.47
C LYS A 377 -8.64 27.92 -1.81
N ASP A 378 -7.90 27.43 -2.81
CA ASP A 378 -7.82 28.02 -4.15
C ASP A 378 -8.76 27.30 -5.16
N GLY A 379 -9.70 26.48 -4.68
CA GLY A 379 -10.68 25.75 -5.50
C GLY A 379 -10.17 24.50 -6.24
N VAL A 380 -8.87 24.18 -6.12
CA VAL A 380 -8.22 23.10 -6.87
C VAL A 380 -8.56 21.72 -6.30
N SER A 381 -9.18 20.89 -7.14
CA SER A 381 -9.52 19.49 -6.83
C SER A 381 -8.30 18.56 -6.97
N VAL A 382 -7.89 17.90 -5.88
CA VAL A 382 -6.73 16.98 -5.88
C VAL A 382 -7.03 15.65 -5.17
N LEU A 383 -6.50 14.55 -5.69
CA LEU A 383 -6.51 13.24 -5.04
C LEU A 383 -5.08 12.89 -4.54
N PRO A 384 -4.87 12.62 -3.24
CA PRO A 384 -3.55 12.33 -2.70
C PRO A 384 -3.10 10.91 -3.03
N VAL A 385 -1.82 10.75 -3.36
CA VAL A 385 -1.12 9.47 -3.57
C VAL A 385 0.17 9.51 -2.75
N HIS A 386 0.00 9.53 -1.42
CA HIS A 386 1.06 9.76 -0.45
C HIS A 386 1.77 11.11 -0.66
N ASP A 387 2.99 11.08 -1.20
CA ASP A 387 3.86 12.20 -1.53
C ASP A 387 3.69 12.76 -2.96
N SER A 388 2.81 12.15 -3.77
CA SER A 388 2.35 12.72 -5.04
C SER A 388 0.84 13.06 -5.02
N PHE A 389 0.39 13.89 -5.97
CA PHE A 389 -1.00 14.34 -6.06
C PHE A 389 -1.53 14.20 -7.48
N MET A 390 -2.64 13.49 -7.67
CA MET A 390 -3.35 13.50 -8.95
C MET A 390 -4.21 14.77 -9.03
N VAL A 391 -4.05 15.53 -10.11
CA VAL A 391 -4.78 16.78 -10.36
C VAL A 391 -5.03 16.94 -11.87
N GLY A 392 -6.08 17.67 -12.27
CA GLY A 392 -6.27 18.08 -13.65
C GLY A 392 -5.11 18.96 -14.17
N ARG A 393 -4.69 18.72 -15.42
CA ARG A 393 -3.51 19.31 -16.07
C ARG A 393 -3.37 20.83 -15.92
N SER A 394 -4.45 21.59 -16.06
CA SER A 394 -4.49 23.05 -15.95
C SER A 394 -3.95 23.60 -14.62
N ASN A 395 -4.00 22.81 -13.55
CA ASN A 395 -3.61 23.22 -12.22
C ASN A 395 -2.17 22.82 -11.84
N GLU A 396 -1.35 22.34 -12.80
CA GLU A 396 0.01 21.85 -12.54
C GLU A 396 0.89 22.85 -11.77
N GLY A 397 0.94 24.09 -12.25
CA GLY A 397 1.76 25.15 -11.63
C GLY A 397 1.29 25.48 -10.22
N VAL A 398 -0.02 25.51 -9.98
CA VAL A 398 -0.63 25.81 -8.68
C VAL A 398 -0.29 24.72 -7.66
N VAL A 399 -0.45 23.44 -8.03
CA VAL A 399 -0.11 22.32 -7.13
C VAL A 399 1.40 22.26 -6.88
N LYS A 400 2.25 22.46 -7.88
CA LYS A 400 3.71 22.51 -7.70
C LYS A 400 4.14 23.64 -6.77
N ALA A 401 3.61 24.86 -6.93
CA ALA A 401 3.90 25.98 -6.04
C ALA A 401 3.45 25.70 -4.59
N HIS A 402 2.30 25.04 -4.39
CA HIS A 402 1.86 24.62 -3.06
C HIS A 402 2.73 23.52 -2.46
N MET A 403 3.22 22.58 -3.26
CA MET A 403 4.17 21.55 -2.83
C MET A 403 5.50 22.17 -2.39
N GLU A 404 6.07 23.07 -3.18
CA GLU A 404 7.32 23.78 -2.89
C GLU A 404 7.21 24.61 -1.61
N ALA A 405 6.16 25.45 -1.51
CA ALA A 405 5.92 26.27 -0.32
C ALA A 405 5.67 25.45 0.96
N VAL A 406 5.10 24.24 0.86
CA VAL A 406 4.94 23.31 2.00
C VAL A 406 6.25 22.60 2.35
N LEU A 407 7.07 22.24 1.36
CA LEU A 407 8.40 21.66 1.59
C LEU A 407 9.29 22.66 2.33
N ASP A 408 9.36 23.91 1.90
CA ASP A 408 10.21 24.93 2.52
C ASP A 408 9.70 25.33 3.91
N GLN A 409 8.39 25.48 4.10
CA GLN A 409 7.80 25.62 5.44
C GLN A 409 8.21 24.43 6.35
N THR A 410 8.12 23.20 5.84
CA THR A 410 8.48 21.99 6.61
C THR A 410 9.97 21.93 6.94
N ARG A 411 10.85 22.36 6.03
CA ARG A 411 12.30 22.45 6.26
C ARG A 411 12.63 23.40 7.41
N VAL A 412 11.97 24.57 7.47
CA VAL A 412 12.12 25.55 8.55
C VAL A 412 11.53 25.04 9.88
N GLU A 413 10.36 24.38 9.85
CA GLU A 413 9.75 23.75 11.04
C GLU A 413 10.65 22.65 11.64
N LEU A 414 11.27 21.82 10.80
CA LEU A 414 12.20 20.77 11.24
C LEU A 414 13.49 21.34 11.83
N TYR A 415 14.08 22.37 11.21
CA TYR A 415 15.30 23.01 11.72
C TYR A 415 15.06 23.72 13.05
N SER A 416 14.04 24.58 13.13
CA SER A 416 13.73 25.35 14.35
C SER A 416 13.27 24.49 15.53
N GLY A 417 12.78 23.28 15.28
CA GLY A 417 12.53 22.27 16.31
C GLY A 417 13.80 21.85 17.06
N LEU A 418 14.94 21.73 16.38
CA LEU A 418 16.23 21.34 16.98
C LEU A 418 16.80 22.47 17.86
N THR A 419 16.68 23.72 17.41
CA THR A 419 17.16 24.89 18.16
C THR A 419 16.43 25.07 19.51
N ARG A 420 15.18 24.61 19.61
CA ARG A 420 14.41 24.62 20.87
C ARG A 420 14.75 23.46 21.82
N VAL A 421 15.27 22.34 21.32
CA VAL A 421 15.71 21.21 22.15
C VAL A 421 17.16 21.38 22.63
N SER A 422 17.98 22.13 21.90
CA SER A 422 19.33 22.54 22.32
C SER A 422 19.37 23.75 23.28
N GLY A 423 18.21 24.12 23.86
CA GLY A 423 18.12 25.16 24.88
C GLY A 423 18.79 24.73 26.18
N VAL A 424 20.06 25.08 26.34
CA VAL A 424 20.78 24.95 27.62
C VAL A 424 20.03 25.72 28.69
N VAL A 425 19.56 25.03 29.72
CA VAL A 425 19.12 25.66 30.96
C VAL A 425 20.36 26.21 31.64
N VAL A 426 20.64 27.50 31.41
CA VAL A 426 21.61 28.25 32.22
C VAL A 426 21.03 28.34 33.64
N PRO A 427 21.67 27.77 34.66
CA PRO A 427 21.17 27.87 36.03
C PRO A 427 21.40 29.30 36.54
N THR A 428 20.37 30.14 36.47
CA THR A 428 20.35 31.46 37.12
C THR A 428 20.30 31.29 38.63
N ASN A 429 21.46 31.03 39.23
CA ASN A 429 21.61 30.57 40.60
C ASN A 429 21.68 31.72 41.61
N GLU A 430 20.69 32.62 41.59
CA GLU A 430 20.54 33.72 42.54
C GLU A 430 19.13 33.76 43.14
N SER A 431 19.04 33.55 44.45
CA SER A 431 17.79 33.65 45.22
C SER A 431 17.53 35.10 45.63
N PRO A 432 16.35 35.69 45.32
CA PRO A 432 16.04 37.05 45.74
C PRO A 432 15.65 37.12 47.22
N CYS A 433 16.39 37.91 48.01
CA CYS A 433 15.97 38.31 49.35
C CYS A 433 14.97 39.50 49.29
N PRO A 434 13.89 39.51 50.10
CA PRO A 434 12.91 40.60 50.09
C PRO A 434 13.40 41.83 50.89
N GLY A 435 13.32 43.04 50.33
CA GLY A 435 14.10 44.19 50.86
C GLY A 435 13.62 45.63 50.61
N ASN A 436 12.31 45.90 50.48
CA ASN A 436 11.72 47.27 50.51
C ASN A 436 12.07 48.22 49.30
N PRO A 437 11.53 49.45 49.18
CA PRO A 437 11.01 49.91 47.87
C PRO A 437 11.42 51.35 47.43
N LEU A 438 10.72 51.85 46.39
CA LEU A 438 10.64 53.24 45.89
C LEU A 438 11.73 53.74 44.92
N ALA A 439 11.40 53.68 43.62
CA ALA A 439 11.66 54.75 42.65
C ALA A 439 10.57 54.73 41.56
N LYS A 440 10.36 55.84 40.85
CA LYS A 440 9.49 55.94 39.65
C LYS A 440 10.36 56.04 38.38
N PRO A 441 9.81 55.74 37.18
CA PRO A 441 10.61 55.62 35.97
C PRO A 441 10.93 56.96 35.32
N GLU A 442 12.08 57.04 34.65
CA GLU A 442 12.41 58.09 33.67
C GLU A 442 12.75 57.48 32.30
N ASP A 443 11.94 57.94 31.34
CA ASP A 443 12.00 58.03 29.89
C ASP A 443 13.17 57.56 28.99
N THR A 444 12.73 57.09 27.82
CA THR A 444 13.34 57.06 26.46
C THR A 444 14.76 56.51 26.19
N LEU A 445 14.84 55.59 25.22
CA LEU A 445 15.67 55.79 24.00
C LEU A 445 15.14 54.94 22.82
N ALA A 446 15.47 55.33 21.59
CA ALA A 446 14.86 54.83 20.35
C ALA A 446 15.63 53.64 19.70
N PRO A 447 14.98 52.81 18.84
CA PRO A 447 15.61 51.62 18.26
C PRO A 447 16.65 51.94 17.16
N VAL A 448 17.72 51.13 17.12
CA VAL A 448 18.79 51.22 16.12
C VAL A 448 18.37 50.57 14.79
N VAL A 449 18.59 51.28 13.69
CA VAL A 449 18.39 50.78 12.31
C VAL A 449 19.67 50.15 11.78
N VAL A 450 19.56 49.00 11.11
CA VAL A 450 20.68 48.30 10.45
C VAL A 450 20.56 48.46 8.92
N PRO A 451 21.61 48.88 8.20
CA PRO A 451 21.55 49.07 6.75
C PRO A 451 21.64 47.75 5.96
N ALA A 452 21.10 47.77 4.74
CA ALA A 452 21.12 46.63 3.80
C ALA A 452 22.42 46.58 2.96
N PRO A 453 22.83 45.39 2.46
CA PRO A 453 24.04 45.25 1.65
C PRO A 453 23.88 45.76 0.21
N VAL A 454 25.00 46.19 -0.38
CA VAL A 454 25.11 46.68 -1.77
C VAL A 454 25.43 45.52 -2.73
N LEU A 455 24.95 45.63 -3.98
CA LEU A 455 25.28 44.73 -5.09
C LEU A 455 26.34 45.36 -5.99
N ASP A 456 27.47 44.67 -6.19
CA ASP A 456 28.50 45.07 -7.15
C ASP A 456 28.30 44.44 -8.54
N THR A 457 28.59 45.21 -9.58
CA THR A 457 28.53 44.80 -11.01
C THR A 457 29.92 44.69 -11.62
N PRO A 458 30.18 43.71 -12.52
CA PRO A 458 31.52 43.47 -13.07
C PRO A 458 31.91 44.41 -14.22
N VAL A 459 33.21 44.66 -14.37
CA VAL A 459 33.84 45.40 -15.49
C VAL A 459 35.04 44.57 -16.02
N PRO A 460 35.31 44.49 -17.35
CA PRO A 460 36.08 43.36 -17.91
C PRO A 460 37.54 43.63 -18.31
N GLY A 461 38.37 42.59 -18.16
CA GLY A 461 39.26 42.10 -19.24
C GLY A 461 40.72 42.56 -19.31
N ARG A 462 41.66 41.62 -19.07
CA ARG A 462 42.96 41.54 -19.77
C ARG A 462 43.60 40.14 -19.67
N ILE A 463 44.46 39.80 -20.64
CA ILE A 463 45.22 38.53 -20.77
C ILE A 463 46.69 38.92 -21.05
N PRO A 464 47.67 38.37 -20.30
CA PRO A 464 48.54 37.25 -20.74
C PRO A 464 48.41 36.05 -19.77
N GLY A 465 49.09 34.90 -19.91
CA GLY A 465 50.16 34.42 -20.81
C GLY A 465 50.99 33.35 -20.04
N PRO A 466 51.40 32.21 -20.63
CA PRO A 466 51.79 31.02 -19.84
C PRO A 466 53.30 30.86 -19.56
N GLY A 467 53.60 30.07 -18.51
CA GLY A 467 54.94 29.70 -18.00
C GLY A 467 54.99 29.85 -16.46
N GLU A 468 55.73 29.06 -15.68
CA GLU A 468 56.55 27.87 -15.96
C GLU A 468 56.69 27.04 -14.64
N ASP A 469 57.35 25.88 -14.66
CA ASP A 469 57.53 25.01 -13.48
C ASP A 469 58.44 25.61 -12.39
N THR A 470 58.21 25.23 -11.11
CA THR A 470 59.29 24.88 -10.17
C THR A 470 58.75 24.15 -8.93
N SER A 471 59.65 23.57 -8.12
CA SER A 471 59.30 22.65 -7.03
C SER A 471 60.15 22.84 -5.77
N ALA A 472 59.79 22.07 -4.73
CA ALA A 472 60.68 21.57 -3.66
C ALA A 472 60.91 22.40 -2.36
N LEU A 473 60.60 21.74 -1.22
CA LEU A 473 61.30 21.82 0.10
C LEU A 473 61.14 23.16 0.91
N THR A 474 61.25 23.26 2.24
CA THR A 474 61.46 22.29 3.36
C THR A 474 60.99 22.93 4.70
N GLY A 475 60.68 22.14 5.75
CA GLY A 475 60.69 22.68 7.13
C GLY A 475 59.85 21.95 8.20
N LEU A 476 60.49 21.08 9.00
CA LEU A 476 60.05 20.58 10.33
C LEU A 476 60.96 21.25 11.40
N PRO A 477 60.77 21.12 12.75
CA PRO A 477 60.05 20.05 13.47
C PRO A 477 59.25 20.44 14.75
N CYS A 478 58.68 19.42 15.41
CA CYS A 478 58.24 19.45 16.82
C CYS A 478 59.45 19.29 17.79
N PRO A 479 59.28 19.49 19.12
CA PRO A 479 58.80 18.42 20.03
C PRO A 479 57.85 18.95 21.14
N GLY A 480 57.27 18.16 22.05
CA GLY A 480 57.31 16.71 22.30
C GLY A 480 56.32 16.34 23.43
N GLY A 481 56.15 15.06 23.76
CA GLY A 481 55.24 14.59 24.84
C GLY A 481 55.96 13.71 25.87
N ILE A 482 55.22 13.24 26.90
CA ILE A 482 55.65 12.21 27.86
C ILE A 482 54.41 11.52 28.48
N THR A 483 54.53 10.22 28.79
CA THR A 483 53.64 9.43 29.67
C THR A 483 54.50 8.67 30.70
N PRO A 484 53.94 8.21 31.84
CA PRO A 484 53.72 6.75 31.93
C PRO A 484 52.60 6.23 32.88
N ALA A 485 52.03 5.09 32.46
CA ALA A 485 51.47 3.92 33.18
C ALA A 485 51.16 3.92 34.71
N ARG A 486 49.93 3.48 35.05
CA ARG A 486 49.52 2.39 35.99
C ARG A 486 47.98 2.34 36.04
N GLY A 487 47.27 1.23 36.23
CA GLY A 487 47.69 -0.19 36.32
C GLY A 487 47.07 -0.93 37.51
N LEU A 488 45.85 -1.48 37.39
CA LEU A 488 45.23 -2.40 38.36
C LEU A 488 44.07 -3.20 37.74
N SER A 489 43.70 -4.32 38.36
CA SER A 489 42.64 -5.26 37.92
C SER A 489 41.96 -5.88 39.16
N CYS A 490 40.66 -6.21 39.06
CA CYS A 490 40.00 -7.24 39.88
C CYS A 490 38.61 -7.60 39.28
N ALA A 491 37.95 -8.65 39.80
CA ALA A 491 36.77 -9.27 39.20
C ALA A 491 35.74 -9.79 40.24
N LEU A 492 34.58 -10.24 39.73
CA LEU A 492 33.55 -11.10 40.36
C LEU A 492 32.77 -10.57 41.58
N ALA A 493 31.43 -10.55 41.47
CA ALA A 493 30.49 -10.98 42.52
C ALA A 493 29.03 -11.07 42.02
N ASP A 494 28.44 -12.25 42.14
CA ASP A 494 27.00 -12.53 42.34
C ASP A 494 26.87 -13.18 43.74
N PRO A 495 25.67 -13.38 44.32
CA PRO A 495 24.44 -12.59 44.34
C PRO A 495 24.14 -12.16 45.82
N PRO A 496 22.90 -12.07 46.36
CA PRO A 496 22.03 -13.25 46.57
C PRO A 496 20.52 -13.02 46.36
N ALA A 497 19.77 -14.12 46.27
CA ALA A 497 18.32 -14.17 46.47
C ALA A 497 18.01 -15.05 47.70
N LEU A 498 16.86 -14.88 48.37
CA LEU A 498 16.26 -15.85 49.32
C LEU A 498 14.83 -15.42 49.76
N VAL A 499 13.89 -16.39 49.83
CA VAL A 499 12.64 -16.46 50.64
C VAL A 499 11.56 -15.37 50.47
N GLY A 500 10.24 -15.65 50.34
CA GLY A 500 9.55 -16.92 50.07
C GLY A 500 8.58 -17.45 51.16
N ILE A 501 7.32 -16.98 51.19
CA ILE A 501 6.13 -17.53 51.89
C ILE A 501 4.94 -17.32 50.92
N ARG A 502 4.10 -18.28 50.47
CA ARG A 502 3.30 -19.40 51.03
C ARG A 502 2.00 -19.01 51.76
N GLY A 503 0.86 -19.40 51.17
CA GLY A 503 -0.48 -19.42 51.79
C GLY A 503 -1.29 -18.12 51.61
N LEU A 504 -2.63 -18.15 51.68
CA LEU A 504 -3.55 -19.30 51.82
C LEU A 504 -4.86 -19.07 51.02
N GLU A 505 -5.80 -20.00 51.10
CA GLU A 505 -6.97 -20.12 50.21
C GLU A 505 -8.26 -19.48 50.77
N THR A 506 -9.25 -19.31 49.88
CA THR A 506 -10.72 -19.32 50.11
C THR A 506 -11.36 -18.51 51.25
N HIS A 507 -12.44 -17.78 50.93
CA HIS A 507 -13.81 -18.24 51.29
C HIS A 507 -14.92 -17.50 50.53
N THR A 508 -16.16 -17.98 50.67
CA THR A 508 -17.34 -17.62 49.87
C THR A 508 -18.54 -17.17 50.73
N SER A 509 -19.21 -16.08 50.33
CA SER A 509 -20.64 -15.74 50.57
C SER A 509 -20.89 -14.36 49.91
N SER A 510 -21.99 -14.03 49.21
CA SER A 510 -23.39 -14.48 49.08
C SER A 510 -24.42 -13.58 49.81
N ARG A 511 -25.58 -13.40 49.15
CA ARG A 511 -26.70 -12.47 49.47
C ARG A 511 -26.49 -10.97 49.13
N SER A 512 -27.54 -10.16 48.93
CA SER A 512 -28.62 -10.22 47.91
C SER A 512 -29.63 -9.06 48.06
N VAL A 513 -30.26 -8.65 46.94
CA VAL A 513 -31.46 -7.78 46.84
C VAL A 513 -31.33 -6.32 47.30
N ALA A 514 -31.43 -5.39 46.33
CA ALA A 514 -32.35 -4.24 46.36
C ALA A 514 -32.43 -3.56 44.97
N SER A 515 -33.65 -3.40 44.45
CA SER A 515 -34.01 -2.39 43.43
C SER A 515 -34.88 -1.32 44.11
N PRO A 516 -34.95 -0.07 43.62
CA PRO A 516 -36.04 0.24 42.68
C PRO A 516 -35.78 1.41 41.67
N SER A 517 -36.78 1.58 40.78
CA SER A 517 -37.24 2.83 40.15
C SER A 517 -36.33 3.68 39.24
N GLU A 518 -36.61 3.62 37.93
CA GLU A 518 -36.73 4.80 37.05
C GLU A 518 -38.05 5.57 37.35
N PRO A 519 -38.36 6.73 36.70
CA PRO A 519 -37.52 7.74 36.05
C PRO A 519 -37.78 9.17 36.61
N ARG A 520 -37.10 10.19 36.06
CA ARG A 520 -37.55 11.60 36.10
C ARG A 520 -37.41 12.28 34.73
N THR A 521 -38.23 13.29 34.47
CA THR A 521 -38.44 13.92 33.15
C THR A 521 -38.40 15.45 33.21
N SER A 522 -38.05 16.08 32.08
CA SER A 522 -38.28 17.50 31.74
C SER A 522 -37.56 18.58 32.59
N PRO A 523 -37.59 19.88 32.19
CA PRO A 523 -38.03 20.45 30.91
C PRO A 523 -36.97 21.36 30.23
N TRP A 524 -37.29 21.86 29.01
CA TRP A 524 -37.26 23.29 28.59
C TRP A 524 -37.02 23.46 27.07
N ASP A 525 -38.10 23.77 26.37
CA ASP A 525 -38.35 24.71 25.25
C ASP A 525 -37.25 25.12 24.24
N GLY A 526 -37.59 25.43 22.98
CA GLY A 526 -38.92 25.50 22.38
C GLY A 526 -39.16 26.73 21.49
N ARG A 527 -38.43 26.85 20.37
CA ARG A 527 -38.75 27.73 19.21
C ARG A 527 -38.27 27.01 17.93
N GLY A 528 -38.88 27.17 16.76
CA GLY A 528 -40.01 28.02 16.42
C GLY A 528 -40.13 28.23 14.90
N LEU A 529 -40.55 27.17 14.18
CA LEU A 529 -41.22 27.17 12.87
C LEU A 529 -40.76 28.12 11.74
N ALA A 530 -40.30 27.51 10.64
CA ALA A 530 -40.55 27.99 9.28
C ALA A 530 -40.76 26.76 8.36
N VAL A 531 -41.87 26.72 7.61
CA VAL A 531 -42.23 25.63 6.69
C VAL A 531 -42.62 26.22 5.35
N LEU A 532 -41.96 25.79 4.27
CA LEU A 532 -42.42 25.92 2.88
C LEU A 532 -42.03 24.66 2.09
N PRO A 533 -42.70 24.35 0.96
CA PRO A 533 -43.10 22.96 0.70
C PRO A 533 -42.28 22.18 -0.33
N SER A 534 -42.59 20.89 -0.40
CA SER A 534 -42.15 19.91 -1.40
C SER A 534 -42.58 20.23 -2.83
N SER A 535 -41.74 19.86 -3.82
CA SER A 535 -42.15 19.79 -5.23
C SER A 535 -41.42 18.67 -5.99
N GLU A 536 -42.13 17.57 -6.24
CA GLU A 536 -41.86 16.56 -7.27
C GLU A 536 -43.20 16.16 -7.92
N PRO A 537 -43.21 15.54 -9.11
CA PRO A 537 -42.31 15.74 -10.25
C PRO A 537 -43.12 16.26 -11.48
N ARG A 538 -42.45 16.54 -12.61
CA ARG A 538 -43.14 16.69 -13.91
C ARG A 538 -42.44 15.91 -15.02
N THR A 539 -43.23 15.10 -15.71
CA THR A 539 -42.86 14.34 -16.92
C THR A 539 -42.99 15.21 -18.17
N ALA A 540 -42.00 15.15 -19.08
CA ALA A 540 -42.18 15.41 -20.51
C ALA A 540 -40.97 14.91 -21.31
N SER A 541 -41.23 14.14 -22.38
CA SER A 541 -40.29 13.94 -23.48
C SER A 541 -40.66 14.89 -24.64
N PRO A 542 -39.68 15.31 -25.44
CA PRO A 542 -39.73 15.02 -26.88
C PRO A 542 -38.41 14.35 -27.32
N VAL A 543 -38.39 13.34 -28.20
CA VAL A 543 -38.88 13.28 -29.61
C VAL A 543 -38.05 14.18 -30.53
N LEU A 544 -37.45 13.55 -31.54
CA LEU A 544 -36.59 14.16 -32.57
C LEU A 544 -37.37 15.06 -33.53
N PRO A 545 -36.66 15.86 -34.34
CA PRO A 545 -36.83 15.73 -35.79
C PRO A 545 -35.52 15.40 -36.54
N VAL A 546 -35.66 14.75 -37.69
CA VAL A 546 -34.61 14.46 -38.68
C VAL A 546 -34.83 15.33 -39.91
N LEU A 547 -33.75 15.87 -40.49
CA LEU A 547 -33.54 16.38 -41.86
C LEU A 547 -32.25 17.25 -41.83
N ALA A 548 -31.42 17.42 -42.84
CA ALA A 548 -30.90 16.65 -43.98
C ALA A 548 -29.95 17.61 -44.74
N VAL A 549 -28.83 17.06 -45.23
CA VAL A 549 -27.88 17.51 -46.27
C VAL A 549 -28.48 18.31 -47.47
N PRO A 550 -27.71 19.03 -48.34
CA PRO A 550 -26.32 18.71 -48.79
C PRO A 550 -25.32 19.84 -49.21
N TRP A 551 -24.02 19.50 -49.25
CA TRP A 551 -23.06 19.59 -50.39
C TRP A 551 -21.78 18.80 -49.98
N ALA A 552 -21.08 17.94 -50.76
CA ALA A 552 -20.75 17.80 -52.20
C ALA A 552 -19.69 18.82 -52.66
N VAL A 553 -18.50 18.49 -53.21
CA VAL A 553 -17.80 17.24 -53.63
C VAL A 553 -16.28 17.43 -53.38
N SER A 554 -15.30 16.50 -53.55
CA SER A 554 -15.13 15.17 -54.18
C SER A 554 -13.89 14.48 -53.51
N GLY A 555 -13.33 13.32 -53.90
CA GLY A 555 -13.64 12.32 -54.95
C GLY A 555 -12.39 11.53 -55.42
N CYS A 556 -12.58 10.28 -55.87
CA CYS A 556 -11.63 9.36 -56.57
C CYS A 556 -10.36 8.83 -55.85
N SER A 557 -10.24 7.50 -55.87
CA SER A 557 -9.00 6.68 -55.80
C SER A 557 -9.02 5.72 -57.01
N PRO A 558 -7.89 5.10 -57.43
CA PRO A 558 -7.65 3.69 -57.06
C PRO A 558 -6.15 3.31 -56.88
N GLU A 559 -5.88 2.00 -56.89
CA GLU A 559 -4.70 1.27 -56.36
C GLU A 559 -3.53 1.05 -57.40
N PRO A 560 -2.70 -0.03 -57.37
CA PRO A 560 -1.39 -0.04 -56.69
C PRO A 560 -0.20 -0.52 -57.56
N HIS A 561 1.04 -0.41 -57.08
CA HIS A 561 2.22 -1.01 -57.74
C HIS A 561 3.27 -1.62 -56.77
N THR A 562 4.02 -2.58 -57.31
CA THR A 562 4.93 -3.55 -56.65
C THR A 562 6.43 -3.15 -56.74
N PRO A 563 7.36 -3.84 -56.04
CA PRO A 563 8.67 -3.28 -55.69
C PRO A 563 9.80 -3.51 -56.72
N ALA A 564 10.94 -2.86 -56.46
CA ALA A 564 12.19 -3.01 -57.21
C ALA A 564 13.27 -3.78 -56.41
N THR A 565 14.15 -4.49 -57.13
CA THR A 565 15.17 -5.40 -56.59
C THR A 565 16.58 -4.90 -56.87
N LEU A 566 17.56 -5.21 -56.02
CA LEU A 566 18.97 -5.25 -56.45
C LEU A 566 19.72 -6.47 -55.88
N ASN A 567 20.51 -7.09 -56.75
CA ASN A 567 21.40 -8.25 -56.57
C ASN A 567 22.85 -7.76 -56.31
N LEU A 568 23.90 -8.53 -55.98
CA LEU A 568 24.16 -9.93 -55.56
C LEU A 568 25.51 -9.88 -54.75
N VAL A 569 26.05 -10.92 -54.12
CA VAL A 569 26.73 -12.11 -54.67
C VAL A 569 26.85 -13.18 -53.56
N LEU A 570 26.93 -14.46 -53.94
CA LEU A 570 26.92 -15.65 -53.09
C LEU A 570 28.30 -16.32 -53.00
N ASP A 571 28.51 -17.08 -51.92
CA ASP A 571 29.03 -18.47 -51.94
C ASP A 571 28.47 -19.17 -50.68
N ALA A 572 27.59 -20.18 -50.81
CA ALA A 572 27.90 -21.61 -51.02
C ALA A 572 28.19 -22.34 -49.67
N LEU A 573 27.45 -23.36 -49.22
CA LEU A 573 26.43 -24.22 -49.84
C LEU A 573 25.20 -24.49 -48.93
N GLU A 574 24.15 -25.02 -49.54
CA GLU A 574 22.80 -25.28 -48.99
C GLU A 574 22.61 -26.78 -48.58
N PRO A 575 21.49 -27.26 -48.00
CA PRO A 575 20.20 -27.34 -48.72
C PRO A 575 18.87 -27.14 -47.92
N ILE A 576 17.85 -26.65 -48.65
CA ILE A 576 16.39 -26.83 -48.48
C ILE A 576 15.67 -25.99 -47.41
N LEU A 577 14.76 -25.14 -47.92
CA LEU A 577 13.73 -24.38 -47.21
C LEU A 577 12.46 -25.22 -46.96
N VAL A 578 11.67 -24.82 -45.95
CA VAL A 578 10.32 -24.26 -46.20
C VAL A 578 10.15 -23.02 -45.30
N SER A 579 9.52 -21.97 -45.83
CA SER A 579 9.16 -20.75 -45.11
C SER A 579 7.65 -20.66 -44.87
N ASP A 580 7.21 -20.25 -43.69
CA ASP A 580 5.81 -19.94 -43.42
C ASP A 580 5.58 -18.47 -43.04
N THR A 581 4.56 -17.88 -43.65
CA THR A 581 3.94 -16.62 -43.21
C THR A 581 2.48 -16.86 -42.87
N ALA A 582 1.99 -16.14 -41.86
CA ALA A 582 0.58 -16.04 -41.47
C ALA A 582 -0.08 -17.33 -40.97
N TRP A 583 0.09 -17.60 -39.67
CA TRP A 583 -1.01 -18.11 -38.84
C TRP A 583 -1.35 -17.09 -37.76
N HIS A 584 -2.49 -16.42 -37.93
CA HIS A 584 -3.23 -15.83 -36.82
C HIS A 584 -3.92 -16.94 -36.03
N ASP A 585 -4.33 -16.61 -34.80
CA ASP A 585 -5.17 -17.41 -33.90
C ASP A 585 -4.62 -18.80 -33.49
N LEU A 586 -3.97 -18.85 -32.30
CA LEU A 586 -4.15 -19.91 -31.29
C LEU A 586 -3.43 -19.55 -29.98
N ASP A 587 -4.01 -19.92 -28.84
CA ASP A 587 -3.50 -19.61 -27.49
C ASP A 587 -2.21 -20.39 -27.13
N PRO A 588 -1.19 -19.75 -26.51
CA PRO A 588 -0.04 -20.44 -25.97
C PRO A 588 -0.26 -20.92 -24.52
N LEU A 589 -0.13 -22.23 -24.25
CA LEU A 589 0.22 -22.91 -22.95
C LEU A 589 -0.12 -24.43 -23.07
N PRO A 590 0.49 -25.37 -22.30
CA PRO A 590 1.76 -25.32 -21.56
C PRO A 590 2.69 -26.55 -21.72
N CYS A 591 4.01 -26.32 -21.64
CA CYS A 591 5.07 -27.22 -21.12
C CYS A 591 5.13 -28.71 -21.57
N THR A 592 6.14 -29.03 -22.40
CA THR A 592 6.66 -30.40 -22.61
C THR A 592 7.40 -30.97 -21.40
N MET A 593 7.55 -32.30 -21.35
CA MET A 593 8.52 -32.99 -20.51
C MET A 593 8.93 -34.31 -21.18
N THR A 594 10.22 -34.59 -21.28
CA THR A 594 10.76 -35.77 -21.97
C THR A 594 11.18 -36.88 -21.00
N LEU A 595 10.91 -38.12 -21.41
CA LEU A 595 11.50 -39.37 -20.94
C LEU A 595 11.45 -40.33 -22.13
N ASP A 596 12.56 -40.97 -22.44
CA ASP A 596 12.70 -42.12 -23.36
C ASP A 596 12.09 -41.98 -24.77
N GLY A 597 12.27 -40.81 -25.39
CA GLY A 597 12.37 -40.67 -26.85
C GLY A 597 11.09 -40.47 -27.67
N GLU A 598 9.91 -40.84 -27.17
CA GLU A 598 8.64 -40.67 -27.90
C GLU A 598 7.86 -39.39 -27.52
N VAL A 599 7.23 -38.76 -28.52
CA VAL A 599 6.47 -37.50 -28.35
C VAL A 599 4.98 -37.81 -28.24
N VAL A 600 4.45 -37.81 -27.00
CA VAL A 600 3.03 -38.05 -26.73
C VAL A 600 2.27 -36.73 -26.55
N MET A 601 1.42 -36.39 -27.52
CA MET A 601 0.50 -35.24 -27.44
C MET A 601 -0.72 -35.58 -26.56
N VAL A 602 -0.75 -35.09 -25.32
CA VAL A 602 -1.86 -35.35 -24.39
C VAL A 602 -2.95 -34.28 -24.52
N ALA A 603 -3.90 -34.54 -25.43
CA ALA A 603 -5.13 -33.75 -25.54
C ALA A 603 -6.13 -34.12 -24.42
N GLY A 604 -5.94 -33.57 -23.21
CA GLY A 604 -7.00 -33.57 -22.19
C GLY A 604 -6.58 -33.70 -20.72
N GLY A 605 -6.95 -32.70 -19.92
CA GLY A 605 -7.97 -32.98 -18.90
C GLY A 605 -7.58 -33.22 -17.45
N LEU A 606 -6.32 -33.51 -17.07
CA LEU A 606 -5.98 -33.69 -15.64
C LEU A 606 -4.72 -32.94 -15.15
N ARG A 607 -4.84 -32.31 -13.97
CA ARG A 607 -3.76 -31.59 -13.30
C ARG A 607 -2.84 -32.58 -12.56
N ARG A 608 -1.51 -32.50 -12.81
CA ARG A 608 -0.46 -33.34 -12.18
C ARG A 608 -0.66 -33.66 -10.68
N PRO A 609 -1.05 -32.71 -9.78
CA PRO A 609 -1.21 -33.02 -8.36
C PRO A 609 -2.28 -34.07 -8.05
N TYR A 610 -3.37 -34.14 -8.82
CA TYR A 610 -4.44 -35.12 -8.60
C TYR A 610 -3.98 -36.53 -9.00
N ALA A 611 -3.35 -36.66 -10.17
CA ALA A 611 -2.81 -37.94 -10.64
C ALA A 611 -1.79 -38.49 -9.63
N MET A 612 -0.89 -37.65 -9.11
CA MET A 612 0.07 -38.08 -8.08
C MET A 612 -0.60 -38.41 -6.73
N GLN A 613 -1.70 -37.76 -6.34
CA GLN A 613 -2.45 -38.13 -5.13
C GLN A 613 -3.11 -39.52 -5.25
N GLU A 614 -3.79 -39.81 -6.37
CA GLU A 614 -4.43 -41.11 -6.57
C GLU A 614 -3.40 -42.24 -6.73
N MET A 615 -2.30 -42.01 -7.46
CA MET A 615 -1.19 -42.96 -7.57
C MET A 615 -0.52 -43.22 -6.21
N ALA A 616 -0.30 -42.19 -5.38
CA ALA A 616 0.23 -42.35 -4.02
C ALA A 616 -0.74 -43.11 -3.10
N ALA A 617 -2.05 -43.06 -3.38
CA ALA A 617 -3.08 -43.82 -2.70
C ALA A 617 -3.36 -45.21 -3.32
N GLY A 618 -2.58 -45.62 -4.33
CA GLY A 618 -2.69 -46.94 -4.97
C GLY A 618 -3.93 -47.12 -5.87
N ARG A 619 -4.52 -46.03 -6.36
CA ARG A 619 -5.71 -46.05 -7.23
C ARG A 619 -5.37 -45.62 -8.66
N ASP A 620 -6.17 -46.10 -9.61
CA ASP A 620 -6.11 -45.67 -11.01
C ASP A 620 -6.68 -44.24 -11.15
N PRO A 621 -5.85 -43.22 -11.47
CA PRO A 621 -6.34 -41.85 -11.63
C PRO A 621 -7.32 -41.69 -12.81
N TRP A 622 -7.30 -42.62 -13.77
CA TRP A 622 -8.12 -42.62 -14.99
C TRP A 622 -9.37 -43.50 -14.87
N ALA A 623 -9.69 -43.99 -13.66
CA ALA A 623 -10.85 -44.84 -13.39
C ALA A 623 -12.20 -44.26 -13.86
N HIS A 624 -12.27 -42.94 -14.03
CA HIS A 624 -13.46 -42.18 -14.44
C HIS A 624 -13.55 -41.94 -15.96
N LEU A 625 -12.60 -42.41 -16.77
CA LEU A 625 -12.59 -42.31 -18.23
C LEU A 625 -13.00 -43.65 -18.88
N SER A 626 -13.69 -43.56 -20.03
CA SER A 626 -14.02 -44.73 -20.85
C SER A 626 -12.74 -45.39 -21.40
N PRO A 627 -12.78 -46.69 -21.79
CA PRO A 627 -11.58 -47.40 -22.25
C PRO A 627 -10.87 -46.73 -23.43
N GLU A 628 -11.62 -46.11 -24.35
CA GLU A 628 -11.10 -45.43 -25.55
C GLU A 628 -10.47 -44.07 -25.23
N ALA A 629 -10.85 -43.46 -24.09
CA ALA A 629 -10.36 -42.15 -23.64
C ALA A 629 -9.15 -42.25 -22.69
N ARG A 630 -8.64 -43.46 -22.42
CA ARG A 630 -7.46 -43.68 -21.57
C ARG A 630 -6.16 -43.52 -22.37
N PRO A 631 -5.07 -42.99 -21.77
CA PRO A 631 -3.77 -42.95 -22.43
C PRO A 631 -3.29 -44.38 -22.76
N VAL A 632 -2.99 -44.63 -24.04
CA VAL A 632 -2.51 -45.94 -24.51
C VAL A 632 -1.13 -46.24 -23.89
N GLY A 633 -0.89 -47.52 -23.55
CA GLY A 633 0.39 -48.00 -23.01
C GLY A 633 0.46 -48.19 -21.49
N TRP A 634 -0.58 -47.84 -20.72
CA TRP A 634 -0.57 -48.01 -19.26
C TRP A 634 -0.93 -49.44 -18.81
N HIS A 635 0.06 -50.16 -18.27
CA HIS A 635 -0.15 -51.41 -17.53
C HIS A 635 0.13 -51.21 -16.03
N VAL A 636 -0.83 -51.62 -15.18
CA VAL A 636 -0.65 -51.63 -13.73
C VAL A 636 0.17 -52.87 -13.34
N VAL A 637 1.47 -52.69 -13.13
CA VAL A 637 2.35 -53.76 -12.60
C VAL A 637 2.05 -53.96 -11.11
N PRO A 638 1.64 -55.17 -10.66
CA PRO A 638 1.38 -55.43 -9.25
C PRO A 638 2.65 -55.25 -8.40
N ARG A 639 2.47 -54.66 -7.21
CA ARG A 639 3.58 -54.26 -6.32
C ARG A 639 4.23 -55.48 -5.67
N VAL A 640 5.37 -55.91 -6.21
CA VAL A 640 6.24 -56.92 -5.56
C VAL A 640 6.71 -56.38 -4.20
N ALA A 641 6.82 -57.27 -3.20
CA ALA A 641 7.12 -56.91 -1.83
C ALA A 641 8.55 -56.37 -1.64
N ALA A 642 8.76 -55.61 -0.56
CA ALA A 642 10.01 -54.90 -0.31
C ALA A 642 11.19 -55.83 0.04
N GLY A 643 12.38 -55.50 -0.48
CA GLY A 643 13.65 -56.10 -0.11
C GLY A 643 14.76 -55.05 -0.03
N TYR A 644 15.55 -55.06 1.03
CA TYR A 644 16.75 -54.23 1.18
C TYR A 644 17.86 -54.72 0.23
N ILE A 645 18.51 -53.81 -0.49
CA ILE A 645 19.90 -53.98 -0.97
C ILE A 645 20.66 -52.69 -0.68
N GLN A 646 21.88 -52.84 -0.16
CA GLN A 646 22.76 -51.76 0.30
C GLN A 646 24.19 -52.01 -0.21
N ALA A 647 24.61 -51.27 -1.25
CA ALA A 647 25.98 -51.12 -1.76
C ALA A 647 25.95 -49.95 -2.77
N SER A 648 26.74 -48.88 -2.73
CA SER A 648 28.19 -48.63 -2.48
C SER A 648 29.07 -48.76 -3.73
N SER A 649 29.64 -47.61 -4.13
CA SER A 649 30.86 -47.41 -4.96
C SER A 649 31.02 -48.15 -6.29
N CYS A 650 31.20 -47.36 -7.37
CA CYS A 650 32.37 -47.51 -8.24
C CYS A 650 32.69 -46.20 -8.97
N GLU A 651 33.97 -45.94 -9.25
CA GLU A 651 34.45 -44.77 -10.00
C GLU A 651 34.86 -45.14 -11.43
N ALA A 652 34.67 -44.20 -12.36
CA ALA A 652 35.32 -44.14 -13.69
C ALA A 652 34.98 -45.29 -14.68
N ARG A 653 35.09 -45.13 -16.01
CA ARG A 653 36.01 -44.31 -16.82
C ARG A 653 35.40 -43.88 -18.17
N THR A 654 36.15 -43.02 -18.87
CA THR A 654 36.26 -42.92 -20.35
C THR A 654 35.04 -42.48 -21.18
N ALA A 655 35.14 -41.24 -21.67
CA ALA A 655 34.75 -40.80 -23.03
C ALA A 655 35.50 -41.65 -24.12
N PRO A 656 35.21 -41.57 -25.46
CA PRO A 656 34.67 -40.38 -26.15
C PRO A 656 33.74 -40.59 -27.39
N ARG A 657 32.89 -39.59 -27.65
CA ARG A 657 33.16 -38.54 -28.67
C ARG A 657 32.22 -37.36 -28.50
#